data_AF-A0A9P0DMU5-F1
#
_entry.id   AF-A0A9P0DMU5-F1
#
_cell.length_a   1.000
_cell.length_b   1.000
_cell.length_c   1.000
_cell.angle_alpha   90.00
_cell.angle_beta   90.00
_cell.angle_gamma   90.00
#
_symmetry.space_group_name_H-M   'P 1'
#
loop_
_entity.id
_entity.type
_entity.pdbx_description
1 polymer ?
#
loop_
_entity_poly.entity_id
_entity_poly.type
_entity_poly.pdbx_seq_one_letter_code
_entity_poly.pdbx_strand_id
1 'polypeptide(L)'
;MNGDVEQWSLYSASQHLPAVLTDPNRGKQSNFFTKTWGDAFVEKTVIEKSPFLPEITWAHFDTYLRKYGKRFKRHIRLSQTKFEEDHQKPKNSDINTNSIPEIYLRLNFNLNDPKVFSKVFQSRNEHELQEELSHYLDIVEEQIAQQVSQKSGAFFHAMTSHDTIMEQMGTACSEVRALRVKVQNVDKCLAKDSLKLIGLARSKANQGQLLDKLKLMSTVLQTQPTLQLLLSSSDYVGALELISGTQEVLSKELAGVTSLRHLPSQLKEMQKLIDKMLSTEFERYAAADLLRPLDSNGSVLEPERLVSLVAGLLRQNHLQFLETYKQEVVTAAQALLKQLMIEQLADAEDELNEITGSGEIAPSMDAAHWLKVLRTASEALSQLIERVRAVHDAIRATASASAGLPPAHRDLPPAHRDLPSPAERFLEPRDLERVAAKLDETLAAVCDYCNERLAALVSTQSDGRSVVAAQVAELAGIVETFTDRCEKACGRPSAALKAAFKIQAGGYVHKFHGQRRNKLQMLLDAESWKAAEVPAEIQVLVNKFASGESIKSLPSSPTDDVDPPSQPYLIAGQQRYRTVGTALILVRLVGEYLACADDLRPLAAAVARHLAELLRTFNSRSCQLVLGAGALRTAGLKTITSTNLALASRSLQLIGWMIPHLRVRFGGMAVESTSGFDRVFDTVEKDIGHHVQQLETKVVSIMDALLGEQLTEWDARPPSPSKQFRNVSRHLTKLHEAVSSALPEEQVNDIYEVIHKNFKTRLREQLAKMNIQNNGGPQHGVVTTEIIFYLETMKTLRALPEKYLFDGAMDDIWTR
;
A
#
# COMPACT_ATOMS: atom_id res chain seq x y z
N MET A 1 -67.73 -22.18 58.69
CA MET A 1 -69.11 -21.72 58.93
C MET A 1 -69.25 -20.32 58.35
N ASN A 2 -70.39 -20.08 57.71
CA ASN A 2 -70.91 -18.85 57.12
C ASN A 2 -70.18 -18.36 55.86
N GLY A 3 -70.54 -19.00 54.74
CA GLY A 3 -70.51 -18.37 53.44
C GLY A 3 -71.71 -17.44 53.32
N ASP A 4 -71.45 -16.16 53.10
CA ASP A 4 -72.40 -15.26 52.46
C ASP A 4 -72.28 -15.48 50.96
N VAL A 5 -73.33 -16.08 50.41
CA VAL A 5 -73.56 -16.28 48.98
C VAL A 5 -73.85 -14.91 48.39
N GLU A 6 -72.87 -14.30 47.72
CA GLU A 6 -73.14 -13.16 46.83
C GLU A 6 -74.12 -13.61 45.75
N GLN A 7 -75.29 -12.98 45.73
CA GLN A 7 -76.34 -13.22 44.73
C GLN A 7 -75.78 -13.02 43.33
N TRP A 8 -75.79 -14.09 42.54
CA TRP A 8 -75.44 -14.10 41.13
C TRP A 8 -76.39 -13.16 40.36
N SER A 9 -75.83 -12.16 39.67
CA SER A 9 -76.58 -11.21 38.83
C SER A 9 -76.19 -11.38 37.35
N LEU A 10 -77.00 -10.85 36.42
CA LEU A 10 -76.73 -10.92 34.97
C LEU A 10 -75.35 -10.34 34.57
N TYR A 11 -74.76 -9.50 35.43
CA TYR A 11 -73.44 -8.90 35.24
C TYR A 11 -72.26 -9.74 35.80
N SER A 12 -72.52 -10.79 36.59
CA SER A 12 -71.50 -11.76 37.03
C SER A 12 -71.29 -12.92 36.04
N ALA A 13 -72.17 -13.09 35.06
CA ALA A 13 -72.02 -14.03 33.96
C ALA A 13 -71.19 -13.41 32.82
N SER A 14 -69.87 -13.33 32.97
CA SER A 14 -68.98 -12.98 31.84
C SER A 14 -67.63 -13.67 31.97
N GLN A 15 -67.64 -15.00 31.82
CA GLN A 15 -66.45 -15.78 31.50
C GLN A 15 -66.63 -16.37 30.09
N HIS A 16 -65.63 -16.23 29.23
CA HIS A 16 -65.62 -16.88 27.92
C HIS A 16 -65.34 -18.38 28.12
N LEU A 17 -66.18 -19.26 27.54
CA LEU A 17 -66.08 -20.73 27.64
C LEU A 17 -64.65 -21.29 27.38
N PRO A 18 -63.85 -20.73 26.44
CA PRO A 18 -62.47 -21.19 26.25
C PRO A 18 -61.52 -20.93 27.43
N ALA A 19 -61.77 -19.89 28.24
CA ALA A 19 -60.90 -19.53 29.38
C ALA A 19 -61.09 -20.46 30.58
N VAL A 20 -62.31 -20.96 30.78
CA VAL A 20 -62.63 -21.95 31.84
C VAL A 20 -62.06 -23.33 31.52
N LEU A 21 -61.95 -23.67 30.24
CA LEU A 21 -61.39 -24.94 29.78
C LEU A 21 -59.85 -24.99 29.83
N THR A 22 -59.17 -23.86 29.97
CA THR A 22 -57.69 -23.81 29.97
C THR A 22 -57.06 -23.60 31.35
N ASP A 23 -57.62 -22.79 32.25
CA ASP A 23 -57.12 -22.71 33.64
C ASP A 23 -58.10 -22.00 34.61
N PRO A 24 -58.64 -22.66 35.65
CA PRO A 24 -59.71 -22.11 36.49
C PRO A 24 -59.25 -21.12 37.59
N ASN A 25 -57.94 -20.94 37.83
CA ASN A 25 -57.43 -20.12 38.94
C ASN A 25 -56.93 -18.71 38.53
N ARG A 26 -57.07 -18.29 37.27
CA ARG A 26 -56.59 -16.97 36.81
C ARG A 26 -57.72 -15.92 36.79
N GLY A 27 -57.57 -14.87 37.59
CA GLY A 27 -58.52 -13.75 37.70
C GLY A 27 -58.56 -12.82 36.48
N LYS A 28 -59.66 -12.04 36.36
CA LYS A 28 -60.01 -11.16 35.22
C LYS A 28 -58.83 -10.33 34.68
N GLN A 29 -58.57 -10.47 33.39
CA GLN A 29 -57.71 -9.55 32.62
C GLN A 29 -58.60 -8.43 32.04
N SER A 30 -58.45 -7.21 32.54
CA SER A 30 -59.38 -6.11 32.27
C SER A 30 -59.10 -5.31 30.99
N ASN A 31 -57.94 -5.45 30.34
CA ASN A 31 -57.59 -4.68 29.15
C ASN A 31 -56.84 -5.51 28.10
N PHE A 32 -57.02 -5.15 26.82
CA PHE A 32 -56.40 -5.80 25.66
C PHE A 32 -54.85 -5.83 25.72
N PHE A 33 -54.24 -4.82 26.34
CA PHE A 33 -52.78 -4.71 26.43
C PHE A 33 -52.16 -5.57 27.53
N THR A 34 -52.84 -5.77 28.66
CA THR A 34 -52.40 -6.73 29.69
C THR A 34 -52.58 -8.19 29.25
N LYS A 35 -53.46 -8.43 28.26
CA LYS A 35 -53.70 -9.73 27.62
C LYS A 35 -52.51 -10.29 26.84
N THR A 36 -51.63 -9.43 26.34
CA THR A 36 -50.53 -9.84 25.44
C THR A 36 -49.14 -9.68 26.06
N TRP A 37 -48.95 -8.78 27.04
CA TRP A 37 -47.60 -8.42 27.53
C TRP A 37 -47.43 -8.50 29.06
N GLY A 38 -48.47 -8.88 29.81
CA GLY A 38 -48.43 -8.98 31.27
C GLY A 38 -48.52 -7.64 32.01
N ASP A 39 -48.73 -7.70 33.34
CA ASP A 39 -49.01 -6.53 34.19
C ASP A 39 -47.83 -5.54 34.33
N ALA A 40 -46.64 -5.89 33.82
CA ALA A 40 -45.48 -5.00 33.78
C ALA A 40 -45.53 -3.96 32.64
N PHE A 41 -46.48 -4.08 31.70
CA PHE A 41 -46.54 -3.25 30.48
C PHE A 41 -47.27 -1.90 30.64
N VAL A 42 -47.81 -1.58 31.82
CA VAL A 42 -48.40 -0.25 32.08
C VAL A 42 -47.37 0.62 32.79
N GLU A 43 -46.78 1.58 32.08
CA GLU A 43 -45.97 2.66 32.68
C GLU A 43 -46.79 3.38 33.76
N LYS A 44 -46.32 3.35 35.03
CA LYS A 44 -46.87 4.16 36.11
C LYS A 44 -46.50 5.63 35.88
N THR A 45 -47.22 6.32 35.01
CA THR A 45 -47.16 7.78 34.91
C THR A 45 -48.05 8.39 35.99
N VAL A 46 -47.44 8.98 37.02
CA VAL A 46 -48.14 9.88 37.93
C VAL A 46 -48.46 11.15 37.15
N ILE A 47 -49.74 11.39 36.85
CA ILE A 47 -50.19 12.60 36.17
C ILE A 47 -50.11 13.75 37.19
N GLU A 48 -49.25 14.74 36.97
CA GLU A 48 -49.26 15.97 37.77
C GLU A 48 -50.47 16.87 37.44
N LYS A 49 -50.98 17.59 38.44
CA LYS A 49 -52.21 18.40 38.35
C LYS A 49 -52.05 19.59 37.39
N SER A 50 -53.11 19.89 36.62
CA SER A 50 -53.07 20.94 35.60
C SER A 50 -52.99 22.35 36.21
N PRO A 51 -52.10 23.24 35.75
CA PRO A 51 -51.93 24.59 36.30
C PRO A 51 -53.02 25.61 35.92
N PHE A 52 -54.00 25.23 35.08
CA PHE A 52 -54.97 26.15 34.49
C PHE A 52 -56.41 26.04 35.04
N LEU A 53 -56.66 25.19 36.04
CA LEU A 53 -57.98 25.08 36.68
C LEU A 53 -57.86 25.38 38.19
N PRO A 54 -58.54 26.41 38.72
CA PRO A 54 -58.56 26.68 40.16
C PRO A 54 -59.38 25.62 40.91
N GLU A 55 -58.87 25.14 42.04
CA GLU A 55 -59.57 24.17 42.90
C GLU A 55 -60.82 24.83 43.54
N ILE A 56 -62.01 24.36 43.17
CA ILE A 56 -63.27 24.85 43.71
C ILE A 56 -63.48 24.26 45.10
N THR A 57 -63.39 25.08 46.14
CA THR A 57 -63.69 24.70 47.53
C THR A 57 -65.06 25.19 47.97
N TRP A 58 -65.64 24.54 48.99
CA TRP A 58 -66.95 24.89 49.57
C TRP A 58 -67.10 26.36 49.99
N ALA A 59 -65.98 27.05 50.24
CA ALA A 59 -65.94 28.48 50.57
C ALA A 59 -66.46 29.38 49.43
N HIS A 60 -66.31 28.98 48.16
CA HIS A 60 -66.77 29.78 47.01
C HIS A 60 -68.31 29.85 46.90
N PHE A 61 -69.05 28.95 47.54
CA PHE A 61 -70.52 28.93 47.53
C PHE A 61 -71.16 29.69 48.70
N ASP A 62 -70.38 30.11 49.69
CA ASP A 62 -70.91 30.75 50.91
C ASP A 62 -71.54 32.13 50.62
N THR A 63 -70.99 32.85 49.63
CA THR A 63 -71.53 34.14 49.16
C THR A 63 -72.91 33.97 48.51
N TYR A 64 -73.11 32.89 47.75
CA TYR A 64 -74.38 32.58 47.12
C TYR A 64 -75.45 32.22 48.15
N LEU A 65 -75.12 31.35 49.11
CA LEU A 65 -76.03 30.92 50.18
C LEU A 65 -76.47 32.09 51.07
N ARG A 66 -75.56 33.02 51.41
CA ARG A 66 -75.89 34.23 52.18
C ARG A 66 -76.81 35.19 51.42
N LYS A 67 -76.59 35.37 50.12
CA LYS A 67 -77.33 36.35 49.31
C LYS A 67 -78.76 35.90 49.00
N TYR A 68 -78.96 34.62 48.68
CA TYR A 68 -80.27 34.11 48.27
C TYR A 68 -81.04 33.40 49.39
N GLY A 69 -80.38 32.92 50.45
CA GLY A 69 -81.02 32.25 51.58
C GLY A 69 -82.03 33.12 52.33
N LYS A 70 -81.78 34.43 52.47
CA LYS A 70 -82.72 35.38 53.12
C LYS A 70 -83.98 35.62 52.28
N ARG A 71 -83.86 35.68 50.95
CA ARG A 71 -85.00 35.87 50.04
C ARG A 71 -85.89 34.64 49.99
N PHE A 72 -85.29 33.45 49.96
CA PHE A 72 -86.02 32.18 50.01
C PHE A 72 -86.85 32.06 51.30
N LYS A 73 -86.28 32.41 52.46
CA LYS A 73 -87.02 32.42 53.74
C LYS A 73 -88.17 33.44 53.77
N ARG A 74 -88.03 34.60 53.11
CA ARG A 74 -89.10 35.62 53.00
C ARG A 74 -90.24 35.19 52.08
N HIS A 75 -89.92 34.52 50.97
CA HIS A 75 -90.92 33.98 50.04
C HIS A 75 -91.83 32.95 50.73
N ILE A 76 -91.27 32.04 51.53
CA ILE A 76 -92.05 31.06 52.30
C ILE A 76 -93.00 31.72 53.31
N ARG A 77 -92.59 32.85 53.93
CA ARG A 77 -93.46 33.59 54.85
C ARG A 77 -94.64 34.27 54.15
N LEU A 78 -94.41 34.87 52.98
CA LEU A 78 -95.46 35.58 52.22
C LEU A 78 -96.46 34.64 51.55
N SER A 79 -96.08 33.41 51.24
CA SER A 79 -97.01 32.42 50.67
C SER A 79 -98.01 31.84 51.68
N GLN A 80 -97.84 32.12 52.98
CA GLN A 80 -98.68 31.55 54.04
C GLN A 80 -99.84 32.46 54.51
N THR A 81 -99.90 33.73 54.09
CA THR A 81 -100.97 34.67 54.48
C THR A 81 -101.94 34.94 53.32
N LYS A 82 -103.16 34.37 53.39
CA LYS A 82 -104.26 34.59 52.42
C LYS A 82 -105.02 35.90 52.72
N PHE A 83 -105.36 36.65 51.67
CA PHE A 83 -106.11 37.92 51.69
C PHE A 83 -107.61 37.70 51.95
N GLU A 84 -108.20 38.46 52.89
CA GLU A 84 -109.64 38.67 53.04
C GLU A 84 -110.04 39.93 52.25
N GLU A 85 -111.08 39.85 51.41
CA GLU A 85 -111.61 40.95 50.59
C GLU A 85 -112.79 41.65 51.29
N ASP A 86 -112.71 42.98 51.38
CA ASP A 86 -113.70 43.88 51.96
C ASP A 86 -114.42 44.62 50.81
N HIS A 87 -115.66 44.21 50.49
CA HIS A 87 -116.48 44.83 49.45
C HIS A 87 -117.68 45.60 50.07
N GLN A 88 -117.59 46.93 50.02
CA GLN A 88 -118.69 47.86 50.29
C GLN A 88 -119.78 47.74 49.21
N LYS A 89 -121.02 47.45 49.62
CA LYS A 89 -122.23 47.45 48.78
C LYS A 89 -122.72 48.89 48.49
N PRO A 90 -123.17 49.20 47.25
CA PRO A 90 -124.17 50.23 47.02
C PRO A 90 -125.54 49.63 46.67
N LYS A 91 -126.47 49.92 47.59
CA LYS A 91 -127.92 50.19 47.51
C LYS A 91 -128.77 49.59 46.37
N ASN A 92 -129.66 48.68 46.79
CA ASN A 92 -130.91 48.28 46.11
C ASN A 92 -131.74 49.49 45.66
N SER A 93 -132.13 49.52 44.40
CA SER A 93 -133.42 50.10 43.99
C SER A 93 -134.45 48.97 43.98
N ASP A 94 -135.28 48.94 45.02
CA ASP A 94 -136.40 47.99 45.13
C ASP A 94 -137.33 48.13 43.92
N ILE A 95 -137.67 46.99 43.32
CA ILE A 95 -138.53 46.90 42.14
C ILE A 95 -139.99 47.05 42.64
N ASN A 96 -140.72 48.07 42.18
CA ASN A 96 -142.16 48.18 42.41
C ASN A 96 -142.91 47.18 41.51
N THR A 97 -142.93 45.88 41.86
CA THR A 97 -143.68 44.82 41.17
C THR A 97 -145.15 44.72 41.63
N ASN A 98 -145.74 45.81 42.16
CA ASN A 98 -147.10 45.77 42.70
C ASN A 98 -148.20 45.77 41.63
N SER A 99 -147.88 46.12 40.38
CA SER A 99 -148.85 46.16 39.30
C SER A 99 -149.06 44.80 38.62
N ILE A 100 -148.12 43.85 38.69
CA ILE A 100 -148.22 42.55 38.01
C ILE A 100 -148.68 41.47 39.01
N PRO A 101 -149.81 40.77 38.78
CA PRO A 101 -150.22 39.67 39.63
C PRO A 101 -149.14 38.57 39.74
N GLU A 102 -148.79 38.16 40.97
CA GLU A 102 -147.77 37.13 41.25
C GLU A 102 -147.98 35.79 40.52
N ILE A 103 -149.17 35.55 39.98
CA ILE A 103 -149.52 34.37 39.19
C ILE A 103 -148.63 34.29 37.93
N TYR A 104 -148.28 35.42 37.32
CA TYR A 104 -147.43 35.49 36.12
C TYR A 104 -145.93 35.40 36.41
N LEU A 105 -145.50 35.66 37.65
CA LEU A 105 -144.09 35.61 38.07
C LEU A 105 -143.66 34.21 38.55
N ARG A 106 -144.57 33.23 38.57
CA ARG A 106 -144.25 31.83 38.91
C ARG A 106 -143.68 31.10 37.71
N LEU A 107 -142.49 30.50 37.88
CA LEU A 107 -141.76 29.70 36.88
C LEU A 107 -142.56 28.54 36.25
N ASN A 108 -143.61 28.06 36.91
CA ASN A 108 -144.44 26.94 36.46
C ASN A 108 -145.89 27.39 36.22
N PHE A 109 -146.11 28.17 35.16
CA PHE A 109 -147.45 28.58 34.74
C PHE A 109 -148.10 27.45 33.92
N ASN A 110 -149.03 26.71 34.53
CA ASN A 110 -149.69 25.56 33.89
C ASN A 110 -151.18 25.86 33.66
N LEU A 111 -151.55 26.14 32.41
CA LEU A 111 -152.93 26.46 32.00
C LEU A 111 -153.90 25.28 32.09
N ASN A 112 -153.39 24.06 32.32
CA ASN A 112 -154.18 22.83 32.37
C ASN A 112 -155.02 22.69 33.65
N ASP A 113 -154.79 23.50 34.69
CA ASP A 113 -155.59 23.48 35.91
C ASP A 113 -156.86 24.33 35.76
N PRO A 114 -158.07 23.75 35.87
CA PRO A 114 -159.34 24.47 35.70
C PRO A 114 -159.52 25.66 36.66
N LYS A 115 -158.85 25.62 37.83
CA LYS A 115 -158.86 26.72 38.82
C LYS A 115 -157.95 27.89 38.43
N VAL A 116 -156.87 27.64 37.69
CA VAL A 116 -155.97 28.68 37.17
C VAL A 116 -156.58 29.29 35.93
N PHE A 117 -157.11 28.45 35.03
CA PHE A 117 -157.84 28.90 33.84
C PHE A 117 -159.06 29.77 34.19
N SER A 118 -159.88 29.36 35.16
CA SER A 118 -161.01 30.19 35.59
C SER A 118 -160.60 31.51 36.24
N LYS A 119 -159.46 31.59 36.94
CA LYS A 119 -158.96 32.85 37.49
C LYS A 119 -158.39 33.80 36.43
N VAL A 120 -157.86 33.25 35.32
CA VAL A 120 -157.34 34.03 34.19
C VAL A 120 -158.48 34.49 33.25
N PHE A 121 -159.53 33.68 33.08
CA PHE A 121 -160.63 33.94 32.13
C PHE A 121 -162.01 34.25 32.77
N GLN A 122 -162.06 34.62 34.06
CA GLN A 122 -163.34 34.95 34.72
C GLN A 122 -163.95 36.26 34.19
N SER A 123 -164.90 36.11 33.26
CA SER A 123 -165.85 37.14 32.78
C SER A 123 -165.22 38.44 32.25
N ARG A 124 -164.18 38.35 31.41
CA ARG A 124 -163.57 39.53 30.76
C ARG A 124 -163.35 39.27 29.27
N ASN A 125 -163.52 40.31 28.44
CA ASN A 125 -163.38 40.23 26.98
C ASN A 125 -161.90 40.07 26.57
N GLU A 126 -161.62 39.33 25.49
CA GLU A 126 -160.25 38.99 25.03
C GLU A 126 -159.32 40.19 24.84
N HIS A 127 -159.85 41.33 24.36
CA HIS A 127 -159.04 42.52 24.06
C HIS A 127 -158.44 43.19 25.30
N GLU A 128 -159.15 43.23 26.44
CA GLU A 128 -158.66 43.90 27.65
C GLU A 128 -157.50 43.13 28.29
N LEU A 129 -157.54 41.79 28.23
CA LEU A 129 -156.49 40.94 28.80
C LEU A 129 -155.18 41.02 28.00
N GLN A 130 -155.28 41.17 26.67
CA GLN A 130 -154.11 41.25 25.79
C GLN A 130 -153.35 42.57 25.96
N GLU A 131 -154.04 43.69 26.15
CA GLU A 131 -153.39 44.99 26.42
C GLU A 131 -152.69 44.98 27.78
N GLU A 132 -153.32 44.41 28.82
CA GLU A 132 -152.73 44.34 30.16
C GLU A 132 -151.45 43.48 30.19
N LEU A 133 -151.47 42.33 29.51
CA LEU A 133 -150.28 41.46 29.38
C LEU A 133 -149.15 42.11 28.57
N SER A 134 -149.48 42.88 27.53
CA SER A 134 -148.47 43.60 26.73
C SER A 134 -147.78 44.68 27.58
N HIS A 135 -148.55 45.41 28.39
CA HIS A 135 -147.99 46.41 29.29
C HIS A 135 -147.05 45.80 30.35
N TYR A 136 -147.37 44.61 30.87
CA TYR A 136 -146.49 43.90 31.80
C TYR A 136 -145.18 43.42 31.15
N LEU A 137 -145.21 43.05 29.87
CA LEU A 137 -144.02 42.61 29.14
C LEU A 137 -143.04 43.78 28.94
N ASP A 138 -143.53 44.95 28.54
CA ASP A 138 -142.70 46.14 28.35
C ASP A 138 -141.96 46.55 29.65
N ILE A 139 -142.65 46.48 30.80
CA ILE A 139 -142.05 46.77 32.10
C ILE A 139 -140.90 45.80 32.41
N VAL A 140 -141.06 44.51 32.09
CA VAL A 140 -140.01 43.50 32.33
C VAL A 140 -138.81 43.72 31.40
N GLU A 141 -139.05 44.05 30.13
CA GLU A 141 -137.98 44.28 29.17
C GLU A 141 -137.10 45.49 29.55
N GLU A 142 -137.72 46.60 29.96
CA GLU A 142 -136.97 47.79 30.39
C GLU A 142 -136.05 47.49 31.58
N GLN A 143 -136.54 46.69 32.53
CA GLN A 143 -135.79 46.34 33.75
C GLN A 143 -134.63 45.37 33.48
N ILE A 144 -134.81 44.40 32.59
CA ILE A 144 -133.73 43.50 32.18
C ILE A 144 -132.63 44.28 31.45
N ALA A 145 -133.01 45.21 30.57
CA ALA A 145 -132.06 46.04 29.85
C ALA A 145 -131.18 46.88 30.80
N GLN A 146 -131.77 47.48 31.84
CA GLN A 146 -131.02 48.26 32.83
C GLN A 146 -130.01 47.41 33.62
N GLN A 147 -130.39 46.20 34.05
CA GLN A 147 -129.48 45.33 34.81
C GLN A 147 -128.29 44.83 33.98
N VAL A 148 -128.53 44.44 32.72
CA VAL A 148 -127.48 43.98 31.82
C VAL A 148 -126.48 45.11 31.53
N SER A 149 -126.98 46.32 31.33
CA SER A 149 -126.12 47.49 31.11
C SER A 149 -125.16 47.73 32.28
N GLN A 150 -125.66 47.73 33.52
CA GLN A 150 -124.85 48.07 34.70
C GLN A 150 -123.75 47.03 34.99
N LYS A 151 -123.97 45.74 34.72
CA LYS A 151 -123.01 44.68 35.06
C LYS A 151 -121.99 44.34 33.96
N SER A 152 -122.19 44.81 32.73
CA SER A 152 -121.37 44.43 31.58
C SER A 152 -119.92 44.94 31.63
N GLY A 153 -119.66 46.15 32.15
CA GLY A 153 -118.33 46.77 32.12
C GLY A 153 -117.24 46.02 32.90
N ALA A 154 -117.57 45.53 34.11
CA ALA A 154 -116.63 44.78 34.95
C ALA A 154 -116.22 43.44 34.32
N PHE A 155 -117.15 42.79 33.62
CA PHE A 155 -116.89 41.52 32.93
C PHE A 155 -115.86 41.71 31.79
N PHE A 156 -116.03 42.74 30.96
CA PHE A 156 -115.11 42.98 29.84
C PHE A 156 -113.70 43.37 30.29
N HIS A 157 -113.55 44.12 31.39
CA HIS A 157 -112.22 44.42 31.94
C HIS A 157 -111.48 43.18 32.43
N ALA A 158 -112.16 42.26 33.14
CA ALA A 158 -111.56 41.01 33.57
C ALA A 158 -111.15 40.13 32.37
N MET A 159 -111.99 40.05 31.34
CA MET A 159 -111.70 39.29 30.12
C MET A 159 -110.47 39.83 29.38
N THR A 160 -110.38 41.15 29.22
CA THR A 160 -109.23 41.79 28.56
C THR A 160 -107.93 41.53 29.32
N SER A 161 -107.97 41.56 30.65
CA SER A 161 -106.78 41.25 31.47
C SER A 161 -106.33 39.79 31.34
N HIS A 162 -107.27 38.85 31.26
CA HIS A 162 -106.97 37.44 31.06
C HIS A 162 -106.29 37.20 29.71
N ASP A 163 -106.82 37.83 28.65
CA ASP A 163 -106.24 37.73 27.31
C ASP A 163 -104.81 38.27 27.26
N THR A 164 -104.54 39.41 27.93
CA THR A 164 -103.17 39.97 27.98
C THR A 164 -102.17 39.06 28.72
N ILE A 165 -102.58 38.40 29.80
CA ILE A 165 -101.70 37.45 30.53
C ILE A 165 -101.47 36.20 29.69
N MET A 166 -102.49 35.71 29.00
CA MET A 166 -102.38 34.56 28.10
C MET A 166 -101.42 34.85 26.94
N GLU A 167 -101.45 36.06 26.38
CA GLU A 167 -100.49 36.50 25.36
C GLU A 167 -99.05 36.56 25.90
N GLN A 168 -98.85 37.18 27.08
CA GLN A 168 -97.53 37.25 27.72
C GLN A 168 -96.98 35.87 28.13
N MET A 169 -97.84 34.95 28.56
CA MET A 169 -97.42 33.59 28.88
C MET A 169 -97.05 32.81 27.61
N GLY A 170 -97.76 33.06 26.50
CA GLY A 170 -97.42 32.53 25.18
C GLY A 170 -96.05 32.99 24.70
N THR A 171 -95.76 34.29 24.79
CA THR A 171 -94.44 34.85 24.41
C THR A 171 -93.32 34.31 25.30
N ALA A 172 -93.50 34.29 26.62
CA ALA A 172 -92.51 33.73 27.56
C ALA A 172 -92.22 32.24 27.29
N CYS A 173 -93.24 31.44 26.98
CA CYS A 173 -93.06 30.03 26.60
C CYS A 173 -92.24 29.89 25.31
N SER A 174 -92.47 30.77 24.34
CA SER A 174 -91.73 30.77 23.07
C SER A 174 -90.25 31.13 23.29
N GLU A 175 -89.95 32.12 24.14
CA GLU A 175 -88.58 32.54 24.45
C GLU A 175 -87.80 31.46 25.20
N VAL A 176 -88.43 30.81 26.18
CA VAL A 176 -87.81 29.70 26.93
C VAL A 176 -87.51 28.52 25.98
N ARG A 177 -88.43 28.21 25.05
CA ARG A 177 -88.20 27.17 24.04
C ARG A 177 -87.03 27.54 23.13
N ALA A 178 -86.96 28.78 22.65
CA ALA A 178 -85.85 29.28 21.84
C ALA A 178 -84.51 29.23 22.59
N LEU A 179 -84.49 29.59 23.88
CA LEU A 179 -83.29 29.52 24.71
C LEU A 179 -82.81 28.07 24.88
N ARG A 180 -83.71 27.12 25.16
CA ARG A 180 -83.35 25.69 25.29
C ARG A 180 -82.75 25.14 24.00
N VAL A 181 -83.30 25.51 22.84
CA VAL A 181 -82.74 25.11 21.53
C VAL A 181 -81.35 25.72 21.33
N LYS A 182 -81.14 27.00 21.66
CA LYS A 182 -79.82 27.65 21.57
C LYS A 182 -78.80 26.96 22.49
N VAL A 183 -79.17 26.60 23.71
CA VAL A 183 -78.29 25.88 24.65
C VAL A 183 -77.96 24.48 24.13
N GLN A 184 -78.92 23.75 23.56
CA GLN A 184 -78.66 22.45 22.93
C GLN A 184 -77.72 22.56 21.73
N ASN A 185 -77.87 23.62 20.93
CA ASN A 185 -76.96 23.88 19.80
C ASN A 185 -75.55 24.22 20.28
N VAL A 186 -75.42 24.99 21.37
CA VAL A 186 -74.12 25.27 22.01
C VAL A 186 -73.47 23.99 22.54
N ASP A 187 -74.20 23.13 23.24
CA ASP A 187 -73.67 21.83 23.73
C ASP A 187 -73.21 20.94 22.56
N LYS A 188 -73.98 20.89 21.48
CA LYS A 188 -73.63 20.12 20.29
C LYS A 188 -72.38 20.66 19.60
N CYS A 189 -72.35 21.95 19.28
CA CYS A 189 -71.27 22.56 18.51
C CYS A 189 -69.98 22.75 19.32
N LEU A 190 -70.07 23.28 20.55
CA LEU A 190 -68.88 23.65 21.33
C LEU A 190 -68.31 22.53 22.18
N ALA A 191 -69.11 21.57 22.66
CA ALA A 191 -68.60 20.47 23.49
C ALA A 191 -68.43 19.18 22.69
N LYS A 192 -69.49 18.69 22.02
CA LYS A 192 -69.43 17.37 21.36
C LYS A 192 -68.64 17.39 20.07
N ASP A 193 -68.86 18.37 19.21
CA ASP A 193 -68.19 18.43 17.91
C ASP A 193 -66.70 18.84 18.04
N SER A 194 -66.35 19.67 19.01
CA SER A 194 -64.95 20.02 19.31
C SER A 194 -64.16 18.81 19.86
N LEU A 195 -64.74 18.01 20.76
CA LEU A 195 -64.13 16.77 21.24
C LEU A 195 -63.97 15.73 20.12
N LYS A 196 -64.96 15.63 19.22
CA LYS A 196 -64.84 14.81 18.00
C LYS A 196 -63.73 15.31 17.08
N LEU A 197 -63.56 16.62 16.94
CA LEU A 197 -62.49 17.20 16.12
C LEU A 197 -61.10 16.84 16.66
N ILE A 198 -60.91 16.85 17.99
CA ILE A 198 -59.66 16.39 18.62
C ILE A 198 -59.47 14.88 18.39
N GLY A 199 -60.53 14.09 18.54
CA GLY A 199 -60.50 12.64 18.25
C GLY A 199 -60.13 12.34 16.80
N LEU A 200 -60.69 13.08 15.85
CA LEU A 200 -60.37 12.98 14.42
C LEU A 200 -58.96 13.46 14.12
N ALA A 201 -58.47 14.52 14.77
CA ALA A 201 -57.09 14.99 14.62
C ALA A 201 -56.08 13.93 15.12
N ARG A 202 -56.36 13.29 16.26
CA ARG A 202 -55.55 12.17 16.75
C ARG A 202 -55.61 10.96 15.83
N SER A 203 -56.79 10.62 15.31
CA SER A 203 -56.96 9.55 14.33
C SER A 203 -56.16 9.83 13.04
N LYS A 204 -56.21 11.06 12.53
CA LYS A 204 -55.43 11.50 11.38
C LYS A 204 -53.92 11.42 11.65
N ALA A 205 -53.45 11.82 12.83
CA ALA A 205 -52.05 11.70 13.21
C ALA A 205 -51.58 10.22 13.27
N ASN A 206 -52.39 9.35 13.87
CA ASN A 206 -52.12 7.91 13.92
C ASN A 206 -52.12 7.27 12.52
N GLN A 207 -53.08 7.65 11.67
CA GLN A 207 -53.15 7.20 10.28
C GLN A 207 -51.95 7.71 9.46
N GLY A 208 -51.47 8.93 9.73
CA GLY A 208 -50.24 9.47 9.14
C GLY A 208 -49.01 8.63 9.51
N GLN A 209 -48.81 8.37 10.81
CA GLN A 209 -47.71 7.51 11.28
C GLN A 209 -47.79 6.09 10.70
N LEU A 210 -49.00 5.53 10.58
CA LEU A 210 -49.21 4.22 9.95
C LEU A 210 -48.83 4.26 8.46
N LEU A 211 -49.24 5.30 7.74
CA LEU A 211 -48.91 5.48 6.33
C LEU A 211 -47.39 5.60 6.12
N ASP A 212 -46.69 6.34 6.98
CA ASP A 212 -45.23 6.49 6.90
C ASP A 212 -44.51 5.16 7.16
N LYS A 213 -44.97 4.38 8.15
CA LYS A 213 -44.46 3.01 8.36
C LYS A 213 -44.74 2.08 7.17
N LEU A 214 -45.92 2.16 6.56
CA LEU A 214 -46.26 1.37 5.37
C LEU A 214 -45.42 1.78 4.14
N LYS A 215 -45.11 3.07 3.98
CA LYS A 215 -44.18 3.55 2.95
C LYS A 215 -42.78 2.99 3.17
N LEU A 216 -42.28 3.01 4.41
CA LEU A 216 -40.99 2.40 4.75
C LEU A 216 -40.96 0.89 4.48
N MET A 217 -42.06 0.17 4.77
CA MET A 217 -42.19 -1.24 4.39
C MET A 217 -42.17 -1.44 2.87
N SER A 218 -42.83 -0.56 2.12
CA SER A 218 -42.81 -0.59 0.65
C SER A 218 -41.41 -0.35 0.09
N THR A 219 -40.65 0.61 0.64
CA THR A 219 -39.27 0.86 0.20
C THR A 219 -38.37 -0.34 0.49
N VAL A 220 -38.56 -1.00 1.62
CA VAL A 220 -37.80 -2.22 2.00
C VAL A 220 -38.13 -3.41 1.11
N LEU A 221 -39.34 -3.51 0.54
CA LEU A 221 -39.66 -4.55 -0.45
C LEU A 221 -39.13 -4.21 -1.85
N GLN A 222 -39.03 -2.91 -2.19
CA GLN A 222 -38.47 -2.45 -3.46
C GLN A 222 -36.95 -2.56 -3.54
N THR A 223 -36.26 -2.78 -2.42
CA THR A 223 -34.79 -2.91 -2.39
C THR A 223 -34.31 -4.18 -3.07
N GLN A 224 -35.06 -5.29 -2.99
CA GLN A 224 -34.64 -6.55 -3.61
C GLN A 224 -34.58 -6.48 -5.16
N PRO A 225 -35.60 -5.99 -5.88
CA PRO A 225 -35.49 -5.74 -7.33
C PRO A 225 -34.41 -4.72 -7.69
N THR A 226 -34.25 -3.67 -6.87
CA THR A 226 -33.23 -2.64 -7.10
C THR A 226 -31.82 -3.21 -6.95
N LEU A 227 -31.58 -4.10 -5.98
CA LEU A 227 -30.30 -4.81 -5.82
C LEU A 227 -30.00 -5.69 -7.04
N GLN A 228 -31.00 -6.40 -7.58
CA GLN A 228 -30.81 -7.22 -8.77
C GLN A 228 -30.44 -6.38 -10.01
N LEU A 229 -31.03 -5.19 -10.14
CA LEU A 229 -30.69 -4.26 -11.22
C LEU A 229 -29.26 -3.72 -11.06
N LEU A 230 -28.86 -3.31 -9.86
CA LEU A 230 -27.51 -2.83 -9.58
C LEU A 230 -26.44 -3.92 -9.80
N LEU A 231 -26.76 -5.16 -9.46
CA LEU A 231 -25.93 -6.33 -9.74
C LEU A 231 -25.76 -6.58 -11.25
N SER A 232 -26.81 -6.34 -12.04
CA SER A 232 -26.73 -6.46 -13.50
C SER A 232 -25.94 -5.34 -14.17
N SER A 233 -25.85 -4.16 -13.53
CA SER A 233 -25.06 -3.03 -13.99
C SER A 233 -23.65 -2.97 -13.40
N SER A 234 -23.20 -4.03 -12.71
CA SER A 234 -21.87 -4.11 -12.05
C SER A 234 -21.59 -2.99 -11.03
N ASP A 235 -22.63 -2.36 -10.48
CA ASP A 235 -22.49 -1.35 -9.42
C ASP A 235 -22.62 -2.01 -8.05
N TYR A 236 -21.51 -2.61 -7.62
CA TYR A 236 -21.42 -3.30 -6.33
C TYR A 236 -21.39 -2.34 -5.15
N VAL A 237 -20.88 -1.12 -5.34
CA VAL A 237 -20.78 -0.11 -4.28
C VAL A 237 -22.18 0.36 -3.90
N GLY A 238 -23.00 0.75 -4.89
CA GLY A 238 -24.39 1.15 -4.67
C GLY A 238 -25.24 0.02 -4.08
N ALA A 239 -25.01 -1.23 -4.51
CA ALA A 239 -25.69 -2.39 -3.93
C ALA A 239 -25.38 -2.58 -2.44
N LEU A 240 -24.11 -2.42 -2.03
CA LEU A 240 -23.69 -2.52 -0.62
C LEU A 240 -24.20 -1.35 0.24
N GLU A 241 -24.28 -0.13 -0.31
CA GLU A 241 -24.90 1.02 0.39
C GLU A 241 -26.37 0.77 0.67
N LEU A 242 -27.09 0.26 -0.33
CA LEU A 242 -28.50 -0.02 -0.22
C LEU A 242 -28.76 -1.17 0.78
N ILE A 243 -27.89 -2.19 0.83
CA ILE A 243 -27.94 -3.23 1.88
C ILE A 243 -27.69 -2.65 3.27
N SER A 244 -26.66 -1.80 3.44
CA SER A 244 -26.36 -1.17 4.73
C SER A 244 -27.48 -0.25 5.20
N GLY A 245 -28.01 0.60 4.31
CA GLY A 245 -29.11 1.51 4.61
C GLY A 245 -30.41 0.77 4.93
N THR A 246 -30.71 -0.34 4.24
CA THR A 246 -31.89 -1.16 4.55
C THR A 246 -31.76 -1.90 5.88
N GLN A 247 -30.57 -2.39 6.23
CA GLN A 247 -30.31 -2.98 7.54
C GLN A 247 -30.46 -1.94 8.67
N GLU A 248 -29.98 -0.72 8.46
CA GLU A 248 -30.12 0.37 9.42
C GLU A 248 -31.60 0.77 9.64
N VAL A 249 -32.35 0.99 8.55
CA VAL A 249 -33.78 1.30 8.60
C VAL A 249 -34.58 0.18 9.29
N LEU A 250 -34.25 -1.08 9.01
CA LEU A 250 -34.89 -2.23 9.64
C LEU A 250 -34.60 -2.31 11.15
N SER A 251 -33.38 -1.94 11.56
CA SER A 251 -32.96 -1.97 12.96
C SER A 251 -33.54 -0.83 13.81
N LYS A 252 -33.73 0.37 13.23
CA LYS A 252 -34.19 1.57 13.94
C LYS A 252 -35.72 1.74 13.91
N GLU A 253 -36.34 1.68 12.73
CA GLU A 253 -37.73 2.10 12.52
C GLU A 253 -38.75 0.95 12.50
N LEU A 254 -38.30 -0.27 12.15
CA LEU A 254 -39.18 -1.45 11.98
C LEU A 254 -38.93 -2.57 13.01
N ALA A 255 -38.25 -2.25 14.12
CA ALA A 255 -38.03 -3.20 15.20
C ALA A 255 -39.37 -3.71 15.77
N GLY A 256 -39.64 -5.01 15.63
CA GLY A 256 -40.85 -5.68 16.13
C GLY A 256 -41.86 -6.14 15.08
N VAL A 257 -41.66 -5.81 13.79
CA VAL A 257 -42.50 -6.34 12.70
C VAL A 257 -42.11 -7.78 12.37
N THR A 258 -42.95 -8.75 12.75
CA THR A 258 -42.66 -10.18 12.61
C THR A 258 -42.54 -10.66 11.15
N SER A 259 -43.21 -10.00 10.21
CA SER A 259 -43.17 -10.36 8.78
C SER A 259 -41.82 -10.09 8.10
N LEU A 260 -40.96 -9.23 8.69
CA LEU A 260 -39.66 -8.87 8.13
C LEU A 260 -38.47 -9.53 8.85
N ARG A 261 -38.73 -10.49 9.75
CA ARG A 261 -37.70 -11.16 10.57
C ARG A 261 -36.64 -11.89 9.74
N HIS A 262 -36.99 -12.38 8.55
CA HIS A 262 -36.08 -13.14 7.68
C HIS A 262 -35.30 -12.26 6.69
N LEU A 263 -35.69 -11.01 6.53
CA LEU A 263 -35.03 -10.09 5.61
C LEU A 263 -33.58 -9.74 5.99
N PRO A 264 -33.20 -9.50 7.27
CA PRO A 264 -31.81 -9.23 7.61
C PRO A 264 -30.91 -10.45 7.36
N SER A 265 -31.41 -11.68 7.57
CA SER A 265 -30.69 -12.89 7.19
C SER A 265 -30.52 -13.01 5.67
N GLN A 266 -31.55 -12.66 4.89
CA GLN A 266 -31.47 -12.65 3.43
C GLN A 266 -30.49 -11.59 2.91
N LEU A 267 -30.52 -10.37 3.47
CA LEU A 267 -29.58 -9.31 3.13
C LEU A 267 -28.13 -9.70 3.47
N LYS A 268 -27.92 -10.44 4.56
CA LYS A 268 -26.60 -10.98 4.94
C LYS A 268 -26.11 -12.08 3.99
N GLU A 269 -27.01 -12.94 3.50
CA GLU A 269 -26.67 -13.93 2.47
C GLU A 269 -26.43 -13.26 1.10
N MET A 270 -27.19 -12.22 0.75
CA MET A 270 -26.94 -11.41 -0.45
C MET A 270 -25.59 -10.69 -0.37
N GLN A 271 -25.22 -10.17 0.80
CA GLN A 271 -23.90 -9.61 1.04
C GLN A 271 -22.80 -10.67 0.78
N LYS A 272 -22.88 -11.86 1.36
CA LYS A 272 -21.93 -12.95 1.09
C LYS A 272 -21.86 -13.35 -0.39
N LEU A 273 -22.99 -13.33 -1.09
CA LEU A 273 -23.04 -13.60 -2.52
C LEU A 273 -22.28 -12.52 -3.30
N ILE A 274 -22.48 -11.25 -2.95
CA ILE A 274 -21.73 -10.12 -3.52
C ILE A 274 -20.23 -10.28 -3.24
N ASP A 275 -19.82 -10.65 -2.03
CA ASP A 275 -18.41 -10.89 -1.68
C ASP A 275 -17.78 -11.96 -2.60
N LYS A 276 -18.50 -13.07 -2.83
CA LYS A 276 -18.05 -14.16 -3.71
C LYS A 276 -18.01 -13.71 -5.17
N MET A 277 -19.03 -12.98 -5.63
CA MET A 277 -19.08 -12.45 -6.99
C MET A 277 -17.94 -11.47 -7.27
N LEU A 278 -17.72 -10.50 -6.38
CA LEU A 278 -16.61 -9.53 -6.44
C LEU A 278 -15.26 -10.23 -6.52
N SER A 279 -15.02 -11.23 -5.66
CA SER A 279 -13.76 -11.99 -5.68
C SER A 279 -13.54 -12.71 -7.02
N THR A 280 -14.57 -13.40 -7.53
CA THR A 280 -14.46 -14.12 -8.81
C THR A 280 -14.35 -13.19 -10.02
N GLU A 281 -14.99 -12.02 -9.97
CA GLU A 281 -14.88 -11.04 -11.05
C GLU A 281 -13.53 -10.33 -11.04
N PHE A 282 -12.98 -10.06 -9.84
CA PHE A 282 -11.62 -9.55 -9.69
C PHE A 282 -10.56 -10.55 -10.19
N GLU A 283 -10.71 -11.84 -9.89
CA GLU A 283 -9.84 -12.90 -10.45
C GLU A 283 -9.87 -12.92 -11.98
N ARG A 284 -11.08 -12.88 -12.57
CA ARG A 284 -11.24 -12.83 -14.04
C ARG A 284 -10.64 -11.57 -14.65
N TYR A 285 -10.85 -10.43 -14.00
CA TYR A 285 -10.27 -9.17 -14.41
C TYR A 285 -8.74 -9.21 -14.34
N ALA A 286 -8.17 -9.71 -13.23
CA ALA A 286 -6.73 -9.83 -13.05
C ALA A 286 -6.11 -10.75 -14.12
N ALA A 287 -6.72 -11.90 -14.39
CA ALA A 287 -6.26 -12.80 -15.45
C ALA A 287 -6.34 -12.14 -16.84
N ALA A 288 -7.41 -11.40 -17.13
CA ALA A 288 -7.59 -10.71 -18.42
C ALA A 288 -6.60 -9.54 -18.62
N ASP A 289 -6.31 -8.78 -17.56
CA ASP A 289 -5.38 -7.66 -17.59
C ASP A 289 -3.93 -8.15 -17.72
N LEU A 290 -3.56 -9.21 -16.99
CA LEU A 290 -2.20 -9.76 -16.99
C LEU A 290 -1.84 -10.55 -18.26
N LEU A 291 -2.81 -11.25 -18.87
CA LEU A 291 -2.60 -12.06 -20.09
C LEU A 291 -2.80 -11.27 -21.40
N ARG A 292 -3.04 -9.96 -21.32
CA ARG A 292 -3.16 -9.10 -22.50
C ARG A 292 -1.83 -9.03 -23.27
N PRO A 293 -1.83 -9.01 -24.63
CA PRO A 293 -0.63 -8.81 -25.43
C PRO A 293 0.18 -7.59 -24.97
N LEU A 294 1.50 -7.75 -24.91
CA LEU A 294 2.45 -6.82 -24.29
C LEU A 294 2.55 -5.44 -24.97
N ASP A 295 2.08 -5.31 -26.21
CA ASP A 295 2.20 -4.11 -27.07
C ASP A 295 1.28 -2.95 -26.69
N SER A 296 0.29 -3.19 -25.85
CA SER A 296 -0.63 -2.14 -25.41
C SER A 296 -0.02 -1.33 -24.28
N ASN A 297 0.06 -0.01 -24.47
CA ASN A 297 0.44 0.99 -23.45
C ASN A 297 0.05 0.53 -22.05
N GLY A 298 0.97 0.64 -21.08
CA GLY A 298 0.84 0.17 -19.68
C GLY A 298 -0.29 0.79 -18.86
N SER A 299 -1.36 1.28 -19.49
CA SER A 299 -2.62 1.64 -18.89
C SER A 299 -3.39 0.39 -18.46
N VAL A 300 -3.96 0.47 -17.26
CA VAL A 300 -4.93 -0.47 -16.69
C VAL A 300 -6.12 -0.66 -17.65
N LEU A 301 -6.57 -1.91 -17.84
CA LEU A 301 -7.78 -2.23 -18.59
C LEU A 301 -9.03 -1.71 -17.86
N GLU A 302 -9.91 -0.94 -18.51
CA GLU A 302 -11.19 -0.47 -17.89
C GLU A 302 -11.03 0.09 -16.44
N PRO A 303 -10.36 1.24 -16.25
CA PRO A 303 -10.02 1.75 -14.90
C PRO A 303 -11.24 1.95 -14.00
N GLU A 304 -12.39 2.32 -14.56
CA GLU A 304 -13.65 2.50 -13.81
C GLU A 304 -14.16 1.19 -13.20
N ARG A 305 -13.94 0.06 -13.90
CA ARG A 305 -14.33 -1.27 -13.43
C ARG A 305 -13.38 -1.79 -12.35
N LEU A 306 -12.07 -1.51 -12.47
CA LEU A 306 -11.12 -1.82 -11.40
C LEU A 306 -11.44 -1.01 -10.14
N VAL A 307 -11.72 0.29 -10.28
CA VAL A 307 -12.08 1.18 -9.16
C VAL A 307 -13.34 0.68 -8.46
N SER A 308 -14.38 0.26 -9.19
CA SER A 308 -15.62 -0.24 -8.57
C SER A 308 -15.43 -1.59 -7.86
N LEU A 309 -14.66 -2.51 -8.45
CA LEU A 309 -14.33 -3.81 -7.84
C LEU A 309 -13.47 -3.63 -6.58
N VAL A 310 -12.42 -2.80 -6.66
CA VAL A 310 -11.51 -2.53 -5.54
C VAL A 310 -12.24 -1.78 -4.42
N ALA A 311 -13.07 -0.78 -4.74
CA ALA A 311 -13.87 -0.08 -3.74
C ALA A 311 -14.87 -1.03 -3.04
N GLY A 312 -15.51 -1.94 -3.78
CA GLY A 312 -16.39 -2.97 -3.22
C GLY A 312 -15.66 -3.93 -2.27
N LEU A 313 -14.49 -4.41 -2.67
CA LEU A 313 -13.66 -5.34 -1.88
C LEU A 313 -13.04 -4.69 -0.64
N LEU A 314 -12.58 -3.44 -0.75
CA LEU A 314 -12.06 -2.65 0.38
C LEU A 314 -13.15 -2.41 1.42
N ARG A 315 -14.40 -2.21 0.99
CA ARG A 315 -15.53 -1.98 1.89
C ARG A 315 -15.90 -3.19 2.75
N GLN A 316 -15.61 -4.40 2.26
CA GLN A 316 -15.87 -5.63 3.00
C GLN A 316 -14.68 -6.05 3.89
N ASN A 317 -13.60 -5.25 3.94
CA ASN A 317 -12.38 -5.48 4.71
C ASN A 317 -11.68 -6.82 4.41
N HIS A 318 -11.87 -7.36 3.20
CA HIS A 318 -11.24 -8.61 2.77
C HIS A 318 -9.92 -8.32 2.04
N LEU A 319 -8.80 -8.17 2.74
CA LEU A 319 -7.47 -7.99 2.11
C LEU A 319 -6.94 -9.24 1.38
N GLN A 320 -7.71 -10.33 1.35
CA GLN A 320 -7.33 -11.60 0.73
C GLN A 320 -7.19 -11.48 -0.79
N PHE A 321 -7.91 -10.56 -1.44
CA PHE A 321 -7.79 -10.35 -2.89
C PHE A 321 -6.40 -9.91 -3.33
N LEU A 322 -5.61 -9.26 -2.45
CA LEU A 322 -4.22 -8.88 -2.76
C LEU A 322 -3.30 -10.11 -2.84
N GLU A 323 -3.55 -11.15 -2.04
CA GLU A 323 -2.82 -12.42 -2.13
C GLU A 323 -3.22 -13.19 -3.38
N THR A 324 -4.52 -13.20 -3.71
CA THR A 324 -5.01 -13.79 -4.96
C THR A 324 -4.40 -13.07 -6.17
N TYR A 325 -4.35 -11.73 -6.14
CA TYR A 325 -3.70 -10.93 -7.19
C TYR A 325 -2.22 -11.30 -7.32
N LYS A 326 -1.49 -11.40 -6.20
CA LYS A 326 -0.08 -11.84 -6.22
C LYS A 326 0.07 -13.23 -6.85
N GLN A 327 -0.79 -14.18 -6.52
CA GLN A 327 -0.76 -15.52 -7.12
C GLN A 327 -1.01 -15.47 -8.63
N GLU A 328 -1.99 -14.69 -9.09
CA GLU A 328 -2.28 -14.52 -10.52
C GLU A 328 -1.15 -13.81 -11.28
N VAL A 329 -0.47 -12.85 -10.66
CA VAL A 329 0.73 -12.22 -11.26
C VAL A 329 1.86 -13.23 -11.41
N VAL A 330 2.07 -14.10 -10.42
CA VAL A 330 3.08 -15.16 -10.48
C VAL A 330 2.76 -16.20 -11.55
N THR A 331 1.51 -16.63 -11.67
CA THR A 331 1.07 -17.57 -12.72
C THR A 331 1.19 -16.94 -14.10
N ALA A 332 0.82 -15.66 -14.26
CA ALA A 332 0.99 -14.92 -15.51
C ALA A 332 2.47 -14.77 -15.90
N ALA A 333 3.35 -14.41 -14.96
CA ALA A 333 4.79 -14.34 -15.20
C ALA A 333 5.37 -15.68 -15.65
N GLN A 334 4.93 -16.79 -15.02
CA GLN A 334 5.33 -18.14 -15.41
C GLN A 334 4.81 -18.53 -16.80
N ALA A 335 3.55 -18.23 -17.11
CA ALA A 335 2.95 -18.52 -18.41
C ALA A 335 3.63 -17.72 -19.53
N LEU A 336 3.91 -16.44 -19.30
CA LEU A 336 4.62 -15.56 -20.22
C LEU A 336 6.03 -16.12 -20.53
N LEU A 337 6.77 -16.50 -19.48
CA LEU A 337 8.11 -17.06 -19.66
C LEU A 337 8.07 -18.39 -20.44
N LYS A 338 7.10 -19.27 -20.13
CA LYS A 338 6.89 -20.51 -20.87
C LYS A 338 6.55 -20.24 -22.34
N GLN A 339 5.67 -19.28 -22.62
CA GLN A 339 5.29 -18.92 -23.99
C GLN A 339 6.50 -18.39 -24.78
N LEU A 340 7.29 -17.48 -24.19
CA LEU A 340 8.50 -16.95 -24.84
C LEU A 340 9.55 -18.03 -25.08
N MET A 341 9.72 -18.96 -24.12
CA MET A 341 10.60 -20.11 -24.32
C MET A 341 10.12 -20.98 -25.47
N ILE A 342 8.81 -21.28 -25.57
CA ILE A 342 8.25 -22.09 -26.65
C ILE A 342 8.39 -21.39 -28.01
N GLU A 343 8.09 -20.10 -28.09
CA GLU A 343 8.19 -19.31 -29.33
C GLU A 343 9.63 -19.23 -29.83
N GLN A 344 10.60 -19.00 -28.93
CA GLN A 344 12.02 -18.93 -29.33
C GLN A 344 12.68 -20.31 -29.52
N LEU A 345 12.14 -21.38 -28.92
CA LEU A 345 12.52 -22.76 -29.23
C LEU A 345 11.94 -23.25 -30.56
N ALA A 346 10.77 -22.74 -30.96
CA ALA A 346 10.21 -23.03 -32.29
C ALA A 346 11.03 -22.39 -33.42
N ASP A 347 11.64 -21.22 -33.16
CA ASP A 347 12.57 -20.56 -34.09
C ASP A 347 13.93 -21.29 -34.22
N ALA A 348 14.32 -22.09 -33.21
CA ALA A 348 15.55 -22.87 -33.21
C ALA A 348 15.22 -24.33 -33.56
N GLU A 349 15.15 -24.62 -34.86
CA GLU A 349 14.66 -25.87 -35.49
C GLU A 349 15.21 -27.22 -34.97
N ASP A 350 16.09 -27.30 -33.96
CA ASP A 350 16.90 -28.51 -33.72
C ASP A 350 16.66 -29.38 -32.46
N GLU A 351 16.00 -28.97 -31.37
CA GLU A 351 15.84 -29.88 -30.20
C GLU A 351 14.51 -29.72 -29.45
N LEU A 352 13.41 -30.21 -30.07
CA LEU A 352 12.05 -30.18 -29.50
C LEU A 352 11.76 -31.31 -28.48
N ASN A 353 12.73 -32.10 -28.03
CA ASN A 353 12.45 -33.38 -27.35
C ASN A 353 12.64 -33.43 -25.83
N GLU A 354 12.95 -32.32 -25.13
CA GLU A 354 13.13 -32.36 -23.66
C GLU A 354 12.38 -31.25 -22.89
N ILE A 355 11.14 -30.93 -23.30
CA ILE A 355 10.29 -30.06 -22.49
C ILE A 355 9.66 -30.89 -21.36
N THR A 356 10.32 -30.94 -20.21
CA THR A 356 9.68 -31.36 -18.96
C THR A 356 8.70 -30.26 -18.50
N GLY A 357 7.49 -30.66 -18.08
CA GLY A 357 6.34 -29.77 -17.84
C GLY A 357 6.49 -28.65 -16.80
N SER A 358 7.66 -28.50 -16.16
CA SER A 358 7.96 -27.43 -15.22
C SER A 358 8.52 -26.16 -15.87
N GLY A 359 9.04 -26.22 -17.11
CA GLY A 359 9.69 -25.08 -17.76
C GLY A 359 11.03 -24.70 -17.11
N GLU A 360 11.64 -25.61 -16.35
CA GLU A 360 12.85 -25.37 -15.56
C GLU A 360 14.14 -25.73 -16.31
N ILE A 361 14.05 -26.45 -17.43
CA ILE A 361 15.21 -26.91 -18.18
C ILE A 361 15.09 -26.35 -19.59
N ALA A 362 15.88 -25.31 -19.88
CA ALA A 362 16.12 -24.89 -21.25
C ALA A 362 17.08 -25.90 -21.91
N PRO A 363 16.82 -26.37 -23.15
CA PRO A 363 17.77 -27.19 -23.88
C PRO A 363 19.06 -26.42 -24.17
N SER A 364 20.10 -27.14 -24.61
CA SER A 364 21.45 -26.61 -24.80
C SER A 364 21.55 -25.61 -25.98
N MET A 365 21.04 -24.40 -25.79
CA MET A 365 21.03 -23.37 -26.83
C MET A 365 22.42 -22.74 -27.06
N ASP A 366 22.65 -22.26 -28.27
CA ASP A 366 23.83 -21.44 -28.58
C ASP A 366 23.83 -20.15 -27.74
N ALA A 367 25.02 -19.67 -27.37
CA ALA A 367 25.18 -18.55 -26.44
C ALA A 367 24.57 -17.24 -26.96
N ALA A 368 24.55 -17.02 -28.28
CA ALA A 368 23.90 -15.86 -28.89
C ALA A 368 22.36 -15.94 -28.85
N HIS A 369 21.81 -17.13 -29.10
CA HIS A 369 20.36 -17.37 -29.02
C HIS A 369 19.85 -17.29 -27.59
N TRP A 370 20.61 -17.83 -26.63
CA TRP A 370 20.31 -17.70 -25.20
C TRP A 370 20.28 -16.24 -24.73
N LEU A 371 21.24 -15.40 -25.16
CA LEU A 371 21.24 -13.97 -24.84
C LEU A 371 20.01 -13.24 -25.42
N LYS A 372 19.62 -13.59 -26.66
CA LYS A 372 18.40 -13.05 -27.28
C LYS A 372 17.16 -13.44 -26.46
N VAL A 373 17.04 -14.70 -26.04
CA VAL A 373 15.94 -15.19 -25.19
C VAL A 373 15.93 -14.44 -23.85
N LEU A 374 17.07 -14.27 -23.21
CA LEU A 374 17.18 -13.54 -21.95
C LEU A 374 16.78 -12.07 -22.11
N ARG A 375 17.17 -11.43 -23.20
CA ARG A 375 16.81 -10.04 -23.51
C ARG A 375 15.29 -9.91 -23.69
N THR A 376 14.68 -10.74 -24.54
CA THR A 376 13.23 -10.73 -24.77
C THR A 376 12.46 -11.05 -23.48
N ALA A 377 12.92 -12.03 -22.70
CA ALA A 377 12.32 -12.36 -21.40
C ALA A 377 12.44 -11.20 -20.40
N SER A 378 13.60 -10.54 -20.33
CA SER A 378 13.81 -9.39 -19.44
C SER A 378 12.93 -8.19 -19.82
N GLU A 379 12.71 -7.94 -21.12
CA GLU A 379 11.86 -6.86 -21.61
C GLU A 379 10.38 -7.15 -21.35
N ALA A 380 9.93 -8.37 -21.63
CA ALA A 380 8.56 -8.79 -21.38
C ALA A 380 8.21 -8.81 -19.89
N LEU A 381 9.12 -9.30 -19.04
CA LEU A 381 8.96 -9.22 -17.58
C LEU A 381 9.00 -7.78 -17.08
N SER A 382 9.81 -6.90 -17.68
CA SER A 382 9.81 -5.47 -17.33
C SER A 382 8.46 -4.81 -17.64
N GLN A 383 7.88 -5.10 -18.80
CA GLN A 383 6.57 -4.59 -19.19
C GLN A 383 5.47 -5.15 -18.27
N LEU A 384 5.57 -6.42 -17.85
CA LEU A 384 4.66 -7.01 -16.85
C LEU A 384 4.77 -6.28 -15.50
N ILE A 385 5.99 -5.98 -15.02
CA ILE A 385 6.20 -5.23 -13.78
C ILE A 385 5.63 -3.81 -13.88
N GLU A 386 5.80 -3.13 -15.02
CA GLU A 386 5.22 -1.80 -15.25
C GLU A 386 3.68 -1.82 -15.22
N ARG A 387 3.05 -2.88 -15.75
CA ARG A 387 1.59 -3.09 -15.66
C ARG A 387 1.12 -3.35 -14.23
N VAL A 388 1.80 -4.23 -13.51
CA VAL A 388 1.52 -4.50 -12.09
C VAL A 388 1.66 -3.23 -11.27
N ARG A 389 2.63 -2.37 -11.59
CA ARG A 389 2.78 -1.05 -10.98
C ARG A 389 1.60 -0.13 -11.28
N ALA A 390 1.09 -0.11 -12.51
CA ALA A 390 -0.08 0.70 -12.87
C ALA A 390 -1.34 0.25 -12.11
N VAL A 391 -1.56 -1.07 -11.96
CA VAL A 391 -2.66 -1.63 -11.15
C VAL A 391 -2.46 -1.33 -9.66
N HIS A 392 -1.23 -1.47 -9.15
CA HIS A 392 -0.85 -1.09 -7.79
C HIS A 392 -1.19 0.39 -7.51
N ASP A 393 -0.82 1.29 -8.42
CA ASP A 393 -1.06 2.73 -8.29
C ASP A 393 -2.55 3.06 -8.39
N ALA A 394 -3.30 2.34 -9.23
CA ALA A 394 -4.75 2.47 -9.31
C ALA A 394 -5.47 1.97 -8.03
N ILE A 395 -5.03 0.84 -7.44
CA ILE A 395 -5.56 0.35 -6.16
C ILE A 395 -5.22 1.33 -5.05
N ARG A 396 -3.98 1.87 -5.03
CA ARG A 396 -3.56 2.88 -4.05
C ARG A 396 -4.37 4.18 -4.19
N ALA A 397 -4.60 4.64 -5.43
CA ALA A 397 -5.43 5.81 -5.71
C ALA A 397 -6.89 5.58 -5.24
N THR A 398 -7.45 4.41 -5.52
CA THR A 398 -8.80 4.03 -5.08
C THR A 398 -8.90 3.98 -3.56
N ALA A 399 -7.93 3.34 -2.89
CA ALA A 399 -7.87 3.31 -1.42
C ALA A 399 -7.75 4.72 -0.81
N SER A 400 -6.96 5.61 -1.43
CA SER A 400 -6.84 7.00 -0.98
C SER A 400 -8.12 7.82 -1.19
N ALA A 401 -8.82 7.61 -2.31
CA ALA A 401 -10.10 8.23 -2.60
C ALA A 401 -11.18 7.77 -1.60
N SER A 402 -11.22 6.47 -1.29
CA SER A 402 -12.14 5.89 -0.30
C SER A 402 -11.86 6.34 1.16
N ALA A 403 -10.66 6.82 1.46
CA ALA A 403 -10.32 7.48 2.73
C ALA A 403 -10.58 8.99 2.72
N GLY A 404 -10.99 9.56 1.59
CA GLY A 404 -11.26 10.99 1.42
C GLY A 404 -10.00 11.88 1.41
N LEU A 405 -8.84 11.30 1.09
CA LEU A 405 -7.58 12.02 0.85
C LEU A 405 -7.46 12.32 -0.66
N PRO A 406 -7.05 13.54 -1.06
CA PRO A 406 -6.80 13.83 -2.47
C PRO A 406 -5.65 12.97 -3.00
N PRO A 407 -5.72 12.49 -4.26
CA PRO A 407 -4.65 11.68 -4.86
C PRO A 407 -3.34 12.47 -4.87
N ALA A 408 -2.24 11.82 -4.48
CA ALA A 408 -0.93 12.44 -4.32
C ALA A 408 -0.27 12.91 -5.64
N HIS A 409 -0.83 12.55 -6.80
CA HIS A 409 -0.35 13.02 -8.10
C HIS A 409 -0.96 14.40 -8.44
N ARG A 410 -0.18 15.46 -8.16
CA ARG A 410 -0.25 16.73 -8.87
C ARG A 410 0.03 16.45 -10.36
N ASP A 411 -0.95 16.67 -11.23
CA ASP A 411 -0.80 17.24 -12.60
C ASP A 411 -2.06 17.03 -13.48
N LEU A 412 -3.23 17.49 -13.03
CA LEU A 412 -4.44 17.62 -13.88
C LEU A 412 -5.15 18.98 -13.63
N PRO A 413 -5.76 19.61 -14.66
CA PRO A 413 -6.33 20.95 -14.57
C PRO A 413 -7.56 21.06 -13.64
N PRO A 414 -7.89 22.26 -13.13
CA PRO A 414 -8.73 22.47 -11.95
C PRO A 414 -10.26 22.46 -12.21
N ALA A 415 -10.77 21.60 -13.09
CA ALA A 415 -12.18 21.63 -13.51
C ALA A 415 -13.11 20.57 -12.86
N HIS A 416 -12.58 19.55 -12.19
CA HIS A 416 -13.40 18.51 -11.51
C HIS A 416 -12.90 18.26 -10.09
N ARG A 417 -13.03 19.27 -9.22
CA ARG A 417 -12.93 19.10 -7.77
C ARG A 417 -14.33 19.10 -7.16
N ASP A 418 -15.07 18.02 -7.41
CA ASP A 418 -16.15 17.67 -6.49
C ASP A 418 -15.53 16.87 -5.35
N LEU A 419 -15.54 17.46 -4.16
CA LEU A 419 -15.11 16.82 -2.93
C LEU A 419 -16.14 15.71 -2.62
N PRO A 420 -15.74 14.43 -2.46
CA PRO A 420 -16.68 13.37 -2.12
C PRO A 420 -17.37 13.66 -0.78
N SER A 421 -18.67 13.38 -0.73
CA SER A 421 -19.55 13.61 0.41
C SER A 421 -19.04 12.89 1.68
N PRO A 422 -19.22 13.43 2.90
CA PRO A 422 -18.81 12.77 4.15
C PRO A 422 -19.45 11.37 4.39
N ALA A 423 -20.43 10.96 3.57
CA ALA A 423 -21.01 9.61 3.57
C ALA A 423 -20.14 8.55 2.84
N GLU A 424 -19.16 8.96 2.04
CA GLU A 424 -18.32 8.07 1.20
C GLU A 424 -16.99 7.66 1.87
N ARG A 425 -16.68 8.20 3.06
CA ARG A 425 -15.48 7.86 3.84
C ARG A 425 -15.72 6.59 4.65
N PHE A 426 -15.33 5.46 4.09
CA PHE A 426 -15.52 4.16 4.74
C PHE A 426 -14.25 3.62 5.44
N LEU A 427 -13.04 4.02 5.00
CA LEU A 427 -11.78 3.47 5.51
C LEU A 427 -11.17 4.32 6.63
N GLU A 428 -10.75 3.66 7.72
CA GLU A 428 -9.90 4.29 8.73
C GLU A 428 -8.45 4.46 8.21
N PRO A 429 -7.71 5.52 8.62
CA PRO A 429 -6.33 5.76 8.18
C PRO A 429 -5.37 4.58 8.41
N ARG A 430 -5.64 3.75 9.43
CA ARG A 430 -4.85 2.56 9.77
C ARG A 430 -5.03 1.42 8.76
N ASP A 431 -6.20 1.28 8.17
CA ASP A 431 -6.46 0.25 7.17
C ASP A 431 -5.88 0.67 5.81
N LEU A 432 -5.80 1.98 5.54
CA LEU A 432 -5.05 2.50 4.38
C LEU A 432 -3.55 2.21 4.49
N GLU A 433 -2.93 2.40 5.66
CA GLU A 433 -1.54 2.02 5.89
C GLU A 433 -1.30 0.51 5.71
N ARG A 434 -2.24 -0.33 6.17
CA ARG A 434 -2.17 -1.79 5.97
C ARG A 434 -2.28 -2.19 4.50
N VAL A 435 -3.21 -1.59 3.75
CA VAL A 435 -3.37 -1.82 2.31
C VAL A 435 -2.11 -1.37 1.57
N ALA A 436 -1.58 -0.19 1.87
CA ALA A 436 -0.35 0.33 1.26
C ALA A 436 0.86 -0.56 1.55
N ALA A 437 1.07 -0.97 2.80
CA ALA A 437 2.16 -1.87 3.19
C ALA A 437 2.06 -3.23 2.48
N LYS A 438 0.84 -3.78 2.38
CA LYS A 438 0.61 -5.07 1.72
C LYS A 438 0.77 -4.97 0.20
N LEU A 439 0.39 -3.85 -0.39
CA LEU A 439 0.63 -3.54 -1.81
C LEU A 439 2.13 -3.37 -2.13
N ASP A 440 2.89 -2.72 -1.25
CA ASP A 440 4.35 -2.62 -1.38
C ASP A 440 5.01 -4.01 -1.24
N GLU A 441 4.50 -4.86 -0.35
CA GLU A 441 4.95 -6.25 -0.19
C GLU A 441 4.65 -7.11 -1.42
N THR A 442 3.45 -6.98 -2.03
CA THR A 442 3.12 -7.73 -3.25
C THR A 442 3.99 -7.31 -4.43
N LEU A 443 4.22 -6.00 -4.62
CA LEU A 443 5.10 -5.50 -5.67
C LEU A 443 6.55 -5.98 -5.47
N ALA A 444 7.04 -5.97 -4.23
CA ALA A 444 8.36 -6.52 -3.90
C ALA A 444 8.46 -8.02 -4.21
N ALA A 445 7.49 -8.81 -3.76
CA ALA A 445 7.47 -10.25 -3.98
C ALA A 445 7.40 -10.62 -5.47
N VAL A 446 6.67 -9.85 -6.29
CA VAL A 446 6.62 -10.03 -7.74
C VAL A 446 7.98 -9.73 -8.37
N CYS A 447 8.61 -8.61 -7.99
CA CYS A 447 9.95 -8.26 -8.49
C CYS A 447 10.99 -9.31 -8.11
N ASP A 448 10.96 -9.82 -6.87
CA ASP A 448 11.86 -10.88 -6.41
C ASP A 448 11.62 -12.18 -7.18
N TYR A 449 10.37 -12.57 -7.41
CA TYR A 449 10.04 -13.74 -8.23
C TYR A 449 10.55 -13.62 -9.67
N CYS A 450 10.36 -12.47 -10.32
CA CYS A 450 10.89 -12.25 -11.67
C CYS A 450 12.43 -12.31 -11.71
N ASN A 451 13.11 -11.74 -10.71
CA ASN A 451 14.57 -11.81 -10.58
C ASN A 451 15.05 -13.25 -10.33
N GLU A 452 14.39 -14.03 -9.48
CA GLU A 452 14.71 -15.44 -9.24
C GLU A 452 14.53 -16.30 -10.49
N ARG A 453 13.48 -16.05 -11.29
CA ARG A 453 13.24 -16.81 -12.53
C ARG A 453 14.27 -16.50 -13.61
N LEU A 454 14.64 -15.23 -13.79
CA LEU A 454 15.76 -14.87 -14.67
C LEU A 454 17.09 -15.42 -14.14
N ALA A 455 17.31 -15.40 -12.82
CA ALA A 455 18.52 -15.97 -12.20
C ALA A 455 18.64 -17.48 -12.44
N ALA A 456 17.53 -18.22 -12.41
CA ALA A 456 17.49 -19.63 -12.74
C ALA A 456 17.89 -19.88 -14.21
N LEU A 457 17.38 -19.08 -15.16
CA LEU A 457 17.75 -19.16 -16.59
C LEU A 457 19.22 -18.80 -16.86
N VAL A 458 19.81 -17.94 -16.03
CA VAL A 458 21.24 -17.60 -16.07
C VAL A 458 22.10 -18.75 -15.53
N SER A 459 21.61 -19.43 -14.49
CA SER A 459 22.34 -20.52 -13.83
C SER A 459 22.37 -21.79 -14.69
N THR A 460 21.34 -22.08 -15.49
CA THR A 460 21.28 -23.30 -16.31
C THR A 460 22.29 -23.32 -17.47
N GLN A 461 22.82 -22.17 -17.89
CA GLN A 461 23.78 -22.09 -19.00
C GLN A 461 25.23 -22.43 -18.59
N SER A 462 25.54 -22.56 -17.30
CA SER A 462 26.92 -22.66 -16.80
C SER A 462 27.70 -23.90 -17.27
N ASP A 463 27.00 -24.93 -17.73
CA ASP A 463 27.55 -26.29 -17.76
C ASP A 463 28.11 -26.73 -19.13
N GLY A 464 27.86 -26.00 -20.23
CA GLY A 464 28.06 -26.57 -21.57
C GLY A 464 29.19 -25.99 -22.44
N ARG A 465 29.27 -24.66 -22.62
CA ARG A 465 30.03 -24.07 -23.76
C ARG A 465 30.85 -22.83 -23.37
N SER A 466 31.90 -22.55 -24.14
CA SER A 466 32.83 -21.43 -23.90
C SER A 466 32.16 -20.10 -24.21
N VAL A 467 31.74 -19.37 -23.18
CA VAL A 467 31.21 -18.00 -23.30
C VAL A 467 32.34 -17.03 -23.68
N VAL A 468 32.07 -16.09 -24.58
CA VAL A 468 33.02 -15.04 -25.01
C VAL A 468 32.89 -13.80 -24.12
N ALA A 469 33.96 -13.00 -23.95
CA ALA A 469 33.94 -11.77 -23.15
C ALA A 469 32.78 -10.82 -23.53
N ALA A 470 32.53 -10.65 -24.83
CA ALA A 470 31.44 -9.82 -25.34
C ALA A 470 30.05 -10.30 -24.87
N GLN A 471 29.85 -11.62 -24.76
CA GLN A 471 28.58 -12.21 -24.31
C GLN A 471 28.37 -12.00 -22.80
N VAL A 472 29.44 -12.04 -22.01
CA VAL A 472 29.36 -11.72 -20.57
C VAL A 472 29.09 -10.22 -20.35
N ALA A 473 29.65 -9.35 -21.18
CA ALA A 473 29.38 -7.91 -21.14
C ALA A 473 27.93 -7.58 -21.56
N GLU A 474 27.40 -8.24 -22.59
CA GLU A 474 25.99 -8.09 -22.98
C GLU A 474 25.06 -8.56 -21.86
N LEU A 475 25.36 -9.70 -21.24
CA LEU A 475 24.65 -10.20 -20.06
C LEU A 475 24.68 -9.19 -18.91
N ALA A 476 25.84 -8.59 -18.62
CA ALA A 476 25.96 -7.56 -17.59
C ALA A 476 25.01 -6.39 -17.86
N GLY A 477 24.95 -5.92 -19.12
CA GLY A 477 24.03 -4.85 -19.53
C GLY A 477 22.55 -5.22 -19.37
N ILE A 478 22.16 -6.46 -19.69
CA ILE A 478 20.79 -6.95 -19.49
C ILE A 478 20.43 -7.00 -17.99
N VAL A 479 21.33 -7.55 -17.17
CA VAL A 479 21.14 -7.66 -15.71
C VAL A 479 21.05 -6.29 -15.05
N GLU A 480 21.95 -5.36 -15.38
CA GLU A 480 21.91 -3.98 -14.86
C GLU A 480 20.61 -3.28 -15.26
N THR A 481 20.24 -3.32 -16.55
CA THR A 481 19.01 -2.67 -17.05
C THR A 481 17.76 -3.23 -16.37
N PHE A 482 17.65 -4.55 -16.21
CA PHE A 482 16.50 -5.18 -15.58
C PHE A 482 16.43 -4.91 -14.08
N THR A 483 17.57 -5.01 -13.37
CA THR A 483 17.61 -4.75 -11.93
C THR A 483 17.34 -3.30 -11.60
N ASP A 484 17.82 -2.34 -12.41
CA ASP A 484 17.50 -0.92 -12.28
C ASP A 484 16.01 -0.63 -12.49
N ARG A 485 15.35 -1.33 -13.43
CA ARG A 485 13.90 -1.23 -13.63
C ARG A 485 13.12 -1.78 -12.43
N CYS A 486 13.52 -2.95 -11.91
CA CYS A 486 12.94 -3.52 -10.69
C CYS A 486 13.12 -2.60 -9.48
N GLU A 487 14.32 -2.04 -9.31
CA GLU A 487 14.65 -1.11 -8.22
C GLU A 487 13.84 0.18 -8.32
N LYS A 488 13.63 0.72 -9.53
CA LYS A 488 12.74 1.89 -9.75
C LYS A 488 11.26 1.59 -9.51
N ALA A 489 10.84 0.33 -9.69
CA ALA A 489 9.46 -0.10 -9.45
C ALA A 489 9.17 -0.33 -7.96
N CYS A 490 10.03 -1.08 -7.27
CA CYS A 490 9.81 -1.51 -5.89
C CYS A 490 10.51 -0.64 -4.83
N GLY A 491 11.58 0.07 -5.19
CA GLY A 491 12.43 0.80 -4.24
C GLY A 491 13.36 -0.10 -3.40
N ARG A 492 13.41 -1.41 -3.68
CA ARG A 492 14.30 -2.38 -3.03
C ARG A 492 15.21 -3.08 -4.05
N PRO A 493 16.50 -3.30 -3.74
CA PRO A 493 17.41 -4.04 -4.59
C PRO A 493 17.17 -5.55 -4.45
N SER A 494 16.83 -6.22 -5.56
CA SER A 494 16.77 -7.68 -5.60
C SER A 494 18.16 -8.25 -5.92
N ALA A 495 18.65 -9.16 -5.08
CA ALA A 495 20.01 -9.67 -5.16
C ALA A 495 20.15 -10.95 -6.00
N ALA A 496 19.07 -11.66 -6.30
CA ALA A 496 19.09 -12.99 -6.91
C ALA A 496 19.78 -12.99 -8.29
N LEU A 497 19.36 -12.10 -9.19
CA LEU A 497 19.92 -12.00 -10.54
C LEU A 497 21.37 -11.51 -10.54
N LYS A 498 21.68 -10.50 -9.71
CA LYS A 498 23.06 -9.99 -9.53
C LYS A 498 24.00 -11.09 -9.00
N ALA A 499 23.51 -11.96 -8.11
CA ALA A 499 24.28 -13.08 -7.58
C ALA A 499 24.52 -14.16 -8.65
N ALA A 500 23.50 -14.55 -9.42
CA ALA A 500 23.63 -15.51 -10.52
C ALA A 500 24.63 -15.01 -11.59
N PHE A 501 24.54 -13.72 -11.97
CA PHE A 501 25.52 -13.09 -12.85
C PHE A 501 26.94 -13.16 -12.29
N LYS A 502 27.15 -12.80 -11.01
CA LYS A 502 28.48 -12.87 -10.37
C LYS A 502 29.05 -14.28 -10.39
N ILE A 503 28.23 -15.32 -10.21
CA ILE A 503 28.66 -16.72 -10.28
C ILE A 503 29.09 -17.07 -11.71
N GLN A 504 28.27 -16.78 -12.72
CA GLN A 504 28.58 -17.10 -14.11
C GLN A 504 29.81 -16.34 -14.62
N ALA A 505 29.84 -15.03 -14.40
CA ALA A 505 30.94 -14.16 -14.82
C ALA A 505 32.23 -14.47 -14.01
N GLY A 506 32.12 -14.84 -12.73
CA GLY A 506 33.23 -15.38 -11.95
C GLY A 506 33.78 -16.70 -12.51
N GLY A 507 32.90 -17.61 -12.94
CA GLY A 507 33.27 -18.85 -13.63
C GLY A 507 34.00 -18.60 -14.95
N TYR A 508 33.56 -17.62 -15.73
CA TYR A 508 34.26 -17.16 -16.93
C TYR A 508 35.66 -16.62 -16.61
N VAL A 509 35.78 -15.71 -15.63
CA VAL A 509 37.08 -15.13 -15.23
C VAL A 509 38.03 -16.22 -14.72
N HIS A 510 37.52 -17.23 -14.01
CA HIS A 510 38.32 -18.37 -13.55
C HIS A 510 38.83 -19.22 -14.73
N LYS A 511 37.96 -19.58 -15.69
CA LYS A 511 38.35 -20.29 -16.92
C LYS A 511 39.35 -19.48 -17.76
N PHE A 512 39.10 -18.17 -17.91
CA PHE A 512 39.98 -17.22 -18.58
C PHE A 512 41.36 -17.21 -17.92
N HIS A 513 41.43 -17.08 -16.60
CA HIS A 513 42.69 -17.11 -15.87
C HIS A 513 43.40 -18.45 -15.98
N GLY A 514 42.69 -19.58 -15.84
CA GLY A 514 43.27 -20.91 -16.01
C GLY A 514 43.93 -21.11 -17.37
N GLN A 515 43.27 -20.68 -18.46
CA GLN A 515 43.84 -20.75 -19.81
C GLN A 515 45.12 -19.90 -19.95
N ARG A 516 45.12 -18.66 -19.46
CA ARG A 516 46.29 -17.76 -19.55
C ARG A 516 47.44 -18.21 -18.67
N ARG A 517 47.15 -18.69 -17.47
CA ARG A 517 48.13 -19.28 -16.56
C ARG A 517 48.79 -20.51 -17.17
N ASN A 518 48.00 -21.43 -17.73
CA ASN A 518 48.54 -22.63 -18.40
C ASN A 518 49.39 -22.26 -19.62
N LYS A 519 48.92 -21.32 -20.46
CA LYS A 519 49.69 -20.80 -21.60
C LYS A 519 51.02 -20.19 -21.14
N LEU A 520 51.01 -19.35 -20.11
CA LEU A 520 52.21 -18.74 -19.56
C LEU A 520 53.19 -19.79 -19.02
N GLN A 521 52.69 -20.79 -18.28
CA GLN A 521 53.52 -21.84 -17.73
C GLN A 521 54.18 -22.70 -18.82
N MET A 522 53.43 -23.09 -19.86
CA MET A 522 54.00 -23.83 -21.00
C MET A 522 55.09 -23.03 -21.71
N LEU A 523 54.87 -21.72 -21.91
CA LEU A 523 55.84 -20.84 -22.57
C LEU A 523 57.10 -20.64 -21.71
N LEU A 524 56.93 -20.46 -20.39
CA LEU A 524 58.06 -20.37 -19.46
C LEU A 524 58.90 -21.64 -19.44
N ASP A 525 58.26 -22.82 -19.51
CA ASP A 525 58.96 -24.10 -19.50
C ASP A 525 59.78 -24.35 -20.76
N ALA A 526 59.33 -23.81 -21.90
CA ALA A 526 60.02 -23.86 -23.18
C ALA A 526 60.98 -22.68 -23.41
N GLU A 527 61.10 -21.76 -22.46
CA GLU A 527 61.84 -20.51 -22.65
C GLU A 527 63.36 -20.74 -22.71
N SER A 528 63.99 -20.15 -23.72
CA SER A 528 65.43 -20.31 -23.99
C SER A 528 66.31 -19.27 -23.30
N TRP A 529 65.70 -18.27 -22.67
CA TRP A 529 66.37 -17.17 -21.94
C TRP A 529 67.33 -16.37 -22.81
N LYS A 530 66.98 -16.20 -24.09
CA LYS A 530 67.68 -15.35 -25.05
C LYS A 530 66.97 -14.01 -25.18
N ALA A 531 67.72 -12.99 -25.59
CA ALA A 531 67.14 -11.68 -25.91
C ALA A 531 66.17 -11.84 -27.08
N ALA A 532 64.91 -11.46 -26.86
CA ALA A 532 63.88 -11.46 -27.90
C ALA A 532 63.80 -10.10 -28.59
N GLU A 533 63.45 -10.11 -29.87
CA GLU A 533 63.08 -8.90 -30.59
C GLU A 533 61.69 -8.45 -30.17
N VAL A 534 61.50 -7.14 -30.07
CA VAL A 534 60.27 -6.52 -29.57
C VAL A 534 59.40 -6.10 -30.74
N PRO A 535 58.21 -6.72 -30.92
CA PRO A 535 57.21 -6.26 -31.88
C PRO A 535 56.66 -4.88 -31.51
N ALA A 536 56.31 -4.09 -32.52
CA ALA A 536 55.76 -2.73 -32.33
C ALA A 536 54.47 -2.71 -31.50
N GLU A 537 53.61 -3.74 -31.61
CA GLU A 537 52.38 -3.91 -30.82
C GLU A 537 52.63 -3.84 -29.31
N ILE A 538 53.74 -4.45 -28.85
CA ILE A 538 54.08 -4.55 -27.43
C ILE A 538 54.59 -3.20 -26.91
N GLN A 539 55.33 -2.47 -27.75
CA GLN A 539 55.74 -1.10 -27.44
C GLN A 539 54.52 -0.16 -27.29
N VAL A 540 53.51 -0.31 -28.15
CA VAL A 540 52.25 0.44 -28.04
C VAL A 540 51.51 0.11 -26.74
N LEU A 541 51.43 -1.17 -26.36
CA LEU A 541 50.80 -1.59 -25.09
C LEU A 541 51.50 -0.98 -23.87
N VAL A 542 52.84 -0.98 -23.86
CA VAL A 542 53.62 -0.38 -22.76
C VAL A 542 53.43 1.13 -22.68
N ASN A 543 53.37 1.82 -23.83
CA ASN A 543 53.05 3.25 -23.87
C ASN A 543 51.62 3.54 -23.36
N LYS A 544 50.66 2.64 -23.65
CA LYS A 544 49.29 2.72 -23.11
C LYS A 544 49.24 2.48 -21.60
N PHE A 545 50.07 1.58 -21.07
CA PHE A 545 50.20 1.39 -19.62
C PHE A 545 50.76 2.64 -18.92
N ALA A 546 51.75 3.31 -19.54
CA ALA A 546 52.35 4.52 -19.00
C ALA A 546 51.40 5.74 -19.03
N SER A 547 50.60 5.88 -20.08
CA SER A 547 49.62 6.98 -20.24
C SER A 547 48.33 6.77 -19.46
N GLY A 548 48.01 5.53 -19.09
CA GLY A 548 46.79 5.19 -18.34
C GLY A 548 45.52 5.13 -19.21
N GLU A 549 45.64 5.17 -20.53
CA GLU A 549 44.50 5.09 -21.46
C GLU A 549 43.79 3.72 -21.41
N SER A 550 42.46 3.71 -21.50
CA SER A 550 41.62 2.48 -21.51
C SER A 550 41.93 1.58 -22.71
N ILE A 551 42.02 0.27 -22.47
CA ILE A 551 42.39 -0.72 -23.49
C ILE A 551 41.14 -1.50 -23.83
N LYS A 552 40.33 -0.94 -24.74
CA LYS A 552 39.10 -1.60 -25.21
C LYS A 552 39.37 -2.68 -26.28
N SER A 553 40.48 -2.57 -26.99
CA SER A 553 40.94 -3.57 -27.96
C SER A 553 42.45 -3.74 -27.84
N LEU A 554 42.89 -5.00 -27.85
CA LEU A 554 44.31 -5.29 -28.05
C LEU A 554 44.70 -4.83 -29.46
N PRO A 555 45.94 -4.34 -29.66
CA PRO A 555 46.48 -4.20 -31.01
C PRO A 555 46.38 -5.56 -31.72
N SER A 556 45.81 -5.58 -32.92
CA SER A 556 45.69 -6.79 -33.73
C SER A 556 47.07 -7.33 -34.09
N SER A 557 47.20 -8.65 -34.18
CA SER A 557 48.36 -9.29 -34.83
C SER A 557 48.45 -8.77 -36.28
N PRO A 558 49.65 -8.65 -36.86
CA PRO A 558 49.84 -7.87 -38.07
C PRO A 558 49.13 -8.54 -39.26
N THR A 559 48.38 -7.75 -40.02
CA THR A 559 48.06 -8.02 -41.42
C THR A 559 49.19 -7.47 -42.27
N ASP A 560 49.73 -8.28 -43.18
CA ASP A 560 51.01 -8.17 -43.92
C ASP A 560 51.43 -6.85 -44.60
N ASP A 561 50.75 -5.72 -44.43
CA ASP A 561 51.08 -4.49 -45.16
C ASP A 561 51.35 -3.30 -44.23
N VAL A 562 52.63 -2.91 -44.19
CA VAL A 562 53.24 -1.68 -43.65
C VAL A 562 53.49 -1.68 -42.14
N ASP A 563 54.61 -2.26 -41.69
CA ASP A 563 55.05 -2.18 -40.29
C ASP A 563 56.48 -1.63 -40.06
N PRO A 564 56.71 -0.93 -38.93
CA PRO A 564 58.03 -0.54 -38.45
C PRO A 564 58.85 -1.76 -37.98
N PRO A 565 60.19 -1.71 -38.11
CA PRO A 565 61.05 -2.85 -37.80
C PRO A 565 61.01 -3.23 -36.31
N SER A 566 61.03 -4.54 -36.02
CA SER A 566 61.22 -5.09 -34.68
C SER A 566 62.48 -4.51 -34.03
N GLN A 567 62.37 -4.01 -32.81
CA GLN A 567 63.50 -3.38 -32.11
C GLN A 567 64.15 -4.36 -31.13
N PRO A 568 65.48 -4.29 -30.92
CA PRO A 568 66.18 -5.16 -29.98
C PRO A 568 66.00 -4.77 -28.50
N TYR A 569 65.30 -3.67 -28.22
CA TYR A 569 65.01 -3.18 -26.87
C TYR A 569 63.59 -2.60 -26.81
N LEU A 570 62.95 -2.75 -25.65
CA LEU A 570 61.69 -2.13 -25.28
C LEU A 570 61.97 -0.84 -24.52
N ILE A 571 61.24 0.24 -24.83
CA ILE A 571 61.36 1.52 -24.11
C ILE A 571 60.23 1.59 -23.09
N ALA A 572 60.54 1.61 -21.79
CA ALA A 572 59.56 1.83 -20.73
C ALA A 572 60.02 3.03 -19.88
N GLY A 573 59.25 4.12 -19.92
CA GLY A 573 59.63 5.40 -19.32
C GLY A 573 60.90 5.97 -19.96
N GLN A 574 61.97 6.15 -19.17
CA GLN A 574 63.27 6.65 -19.61
C GLN A 574 64.32 5.55 -19.86
N GLN A 575 63.99 4.27 -19.58
CA GLN A 575 64.97 3.19 -19.63
C GLN A 575 64.71 2.23 -20.81
N ARG A 576 65.81 1.66 -21.34
CA ARG A 576 65.79 0.60 -22.34
C ARG A 576 65.81 -0.77 -21.65
N TYR A 577 64.88 -1.64 -22.01
CA TYR A 577 64.72 -2.98 -21.45
C TYR A 577 65.02 -4.01 -22.53
N ARG A 578 66.00 -4.88 -22.27
CA ARG A 578 66.27 -6.05 -23.10
C ARG A 578 65.72 -7.27 -22.38
N THR A 579 64.68 -7.89 -22.93
CA THR A 579 63.91 -8.92 -22.23
C THR A 579 63.76 -10.19 -23.03
N VAL A 580 63.27 -11.20 -22.34
CA VAL A 580 63.02 -12.55 -22.88
C VAL A 580 61.64 -12.60 -23.54
N GLY A 581 61.44 -13.51 -24.51
CA GLY A 581 60.19 -13.62 -25.28
C GLY A 581 58.96 -13.85 -24.41
N THR A 582 59.05 -14.72 -23.41
CA THR A 582 57.92 -14.96 -22.49
C THR A 582 57.55 -13.74 -21.65
N ALA A 583 58.50 -12.85 -21.33
CA ALA A 583 58.18 -11.58 -20.65
C ALA A 583 57.36 -10.64 -21.54
N LEU A 584 57.67 -10.59 -22.84
CA LEU A 584 56.88 -9.83 -23.82
C LEU A 584 55.46 -10.40 -23.98
N ILE A 585 55.32 -11.73 -23.97
CA ILE A 585 54.00 -12.37 -23.97
C ILE A 585 53.25 -12.05 -22.67
N LEU A 586 53.92 -11.98 -21.52
CA LEU A 586 53.30 -11.54 -20.27
C LEU A 586 52.76 -10.10 -20.36
N VAL A 587 53.49 -9.18 -21.01
CA VAL A 587 52.99 -7.81 -21.27
C VAL A 587 51.68 -7.86 -22.06
N ARG A 588 51.60 -8.69 -23.10
CA ARG A 588 50.37 -8.90 -23.87
C ARG A 588 49.25 -9.49 -23.03
N LEU A 589 49.55 -10.52 -22.23
CA LEU A 589 48.57 -11.13 -21.31
C LEU A 589 48.03 -10.10 -20.32
N VAL A 590 48.89 -9.28 -19.71
CA VAL A 590 48.47 -8.17 -18.83
C VAL A 590 47.50 -7.23 -19.55
N GLY A 591 47.75 -6.93 -20.83
CA GLY A 591 46.81 -6.19 -21.68
C GLY A 591 45.43 -6.86 -21.82
N GLU A 592 45.39 -8.20 -22.00
CA GLU A 592 44.14 -8.97 -22.01
C GLU A 592 43.38 -8.90 -20.69
N TYR A 593 44.08 -8.93 -19.55
CA TYR A 593 43.45 -8.76 -18.23
C TYR A 593 42.86 -7.36 -18.05
N LEU A 594 43.54 -6.31 -18.53
CA LEU A 594 43.03 -4.94 -18.46
C LEU A 594 41.82 -4.74 -19.37
N ALA A 595 41.81 -5.31 -20.58
CA ALA A 595 40.65 -5.29 -21.46
C ALA A 595 39.45 -6.01 -20.82
N CYS A 596 39.68 -7.19 -20.24
CA CYS A 596 38.65 -7.94 -19.51
C CYS A 596 38.10 -7.16 -18.30
N ALA A 597 38.94 -6.39 -17.60
CA ALA A 597 38.51 -5.53 -16.50
C ALA A 597 37.71 -4.31 -16.96
N ASP A 598 38.07 -3.73 -18.11
CA ASP A 598 37.34 -2.63 -18.75
C ASP A 598 35.94 -3.09 -19.21
N ASP A 599 35.83 -4.32 -19.74
CA ASP A 599 34.57 -4.94 -20.17
C ASP A 599 33.69 -5.40 -18.98
N LEU A 600 34.30 -5.91 -17.90
CA LEU A 600 33.61 -6.46 -16.73
C LEU A 600 33.95 -5.68 -15.45
N ARG A 601 33.62 -4.37 -15.42
CA ARG A 601 33.89 -3.50 -14.26
C ARG A 601 33.40 -4.05 -12.91
N PRO A 602 32.21 -4.68 -12.79
CA PRO A 602 31.75 -5.24 -11.51
C PRO A 602 32.67 -6.34 -10.94
N LEU A 603 33.49 -6.96 -11.79
CA LEU A 603 34.45 -8.01 -11.42
C LEU A 603 35.91 -7.55 -11.49
N ALA A 604 36.18 -6.26 -11.72
CA ALA A 604 37.55 -5.73 -11.85
C ALA A 604 38.45 -6.12 -10.66
N ALA A 605 37.90 -6.13 -9.43
CA ALA A 605 38.63 -6.56 -8.24
C ALA A 605 39.02 -8.06 -8.25
N ALA A 606 38.19 -8.92 -8.84
CA ALA A 606 38.51 -10.34 -9.02
C ALA A 606 39.56 -10.54 -10.12
N VAL A 607 39.43 -9.82 -11.24
CA VAL A 607 40.41 -9.82 -12.34
C VAL A 607 41.78 -9.34 -11.84
N ALA A 608 41.83 -8.30 -11.00
CA ALA A 608 43.06 -7.80 -10.37
C ALA A 608 43.76 -8.86 -9.51
N ARG A 609 43.00 -9.60 -8.68
CA ARG A 609 43.54 -10.70 -7.87
C ARG A 609 44.14 -11.82 -8.72
N HIS A 610 43.46 -12.20 -9.80
CA HIS A 610 43.96 -13.20 -10.75
C HIS A 610 45.18 -12.73 -11.55
N LEU A 611 45.25 -11.44 -11.89
CA LEU A 611 46.45 -10.87 -12.51
C LEU A 611 47.64 -10.93 -11.56
N ALA A 612 47.45 -10.58 -10.28
CA ALA A 612 48.51 -10.71 -9.29
C ALA A 612 48.97 -12.17 -9.09
N GLU A 613 48.05 -13.14 -9.15
CA GLU A 613 48.39 -14.57 -9.14
C GLU A 613 49.18 -14.98 -10.40
N LEU A 614 48.86 -14.44 -11.58
CA LEU A 614 49.63 -14.66 -12.81
C LEU A 614 51.07 -14.12 -12.67
N LEU A 615 51.23 -12.90 -12.13
CA LEU A 615 52.54 -12.30 -11.87
C LEU A 615 53.35 -13.11 -10.85
N ARG A 616 52.72 -13.60 -9.77
CA ARG A 616 53.38 -14.55 -8.85
C ARG A 616 53.80 -15.84 -9.52
N THR A 617 52.95 -16.37 -10.40
CA THR A 617 53.25 -17.60 -11.15
C THR A 617 54.49 -17.39 -12.02
N PHE A 618 54.59 -16.24 -12.72
CA PHE A 618 55.80 -15.88 -13.46
C PHE A 618 57.03 -15.79 -12.56
N ASN A 619 56.94 -15.09 -11.42
CA ASN A 619 58.06 -14.92 -10.50
C ASN A 619 58.54 -16.26 -9.93
N SER A 620 57.61 -17.05 -9.37
CA SER A 620 57.90 -18.36 -8.78
C SER A 620 58.49 -19.32 -9.80
N ARG A 621 57.93 -19.37 -11.02
CA ARG A 621 58.41 -20.29 -12.05
C ARG A 621 59.76 -19.85 -12.62
N SER A 622 59.96 -18.55 -12.82
CA SER A 622 61.26 -17.99 -13.23
C SER A 622 62.36 -18.29 -12.21
N CYS A 623 62.06 -18.19 -10.90
CA CYS A 623 62.99 -18.56 -9.84
C CYS A 623 63.37 -20.04 -9.90
N GLN A 624 62.39 -20.94 -10.07
CA GLN A 624 62.66 -22.38 -10.22
C GLN A 624 63.49 -22.70 -11.47
N LEU A 625 63.21 -22.04 -12.59
CA LEU A 625 63.89 -22.28 -13.86
C LEU A 625 65.33 -21.77 -13.85
N VAL A 626 65.56 -20.57 -13.32
CA VAL A 626 66.86 -19.88 -13.36
C VAL A 626 67.70 -20.19 -12.12
N LEU A 627 67.22 -19.90 -10.91
CA LEU A 627 67.98 -20.16 -9.67
C LEU A 627 67.94 -21.63 -9.26
N GLY A 628 66.79 -22.30 -9.44
CA GLY A 628 66.61 -23.73 -9.16
C GLY A 628 67.15 -24.67 -10.23
N ALA A 629 67.82 -24.13 -11.26
CA ALA A 629 68.36 -24.87 -12.40
C ALA A 629 67.33 -25.74 -13.17
N GLY A 630 66.03 -25.46 -13.03
CA GLY A 630 64.97 -26.21 -13.70
C GLY A 630 65.03 -26.14 -15.23
N ALA A 631 65.52 -25.01 -15.77
CA ALA A 631 65.64 -24.78 -17.20
C ALA A 631 66.60 -25.76 -17.90
N LEU A 632 67.52 -26.40 -17.17
CA LEU A 632 68.39 -27.43 -17.72
C LEU A 632 67.60 -28.68 -18.17
N ARG A 633 66.52 -29.01 -17.46
CA ARG A 633 65.67 -30.17 -17.78
C ARG A 633 64.51 -29.83 -18.72
N THR A 634 63.87 -28.68 -18.52
CA THR A 634 62.65 -28.33 -19.28
C THR A 634 62.96 -27.66 -20.61
N ALA A 635 63.89 -26.70 -20.65
CA ALA A 635 64.22 -25.94 -21.86
C ALA A 635 65.43 -26.51 -22.62
N GLY A 636 66.05 -27.58 -22.11
CA GLY A 636 67.20 -28.25 -22.75
C GLY A 636 68.50 -27.42 -22.76
N LEU A 637 68.62 -26.42 -21.87
CA LEU A 637 69.84 -25.63 -21.74
C LEU A 637 70.98 -26.48 -21.15
N LYS A 638 72.19 -26.36 -21.69
CA LYS A 638 73.37 -27.08 -21.18
C LYS A 638 73.90 -26.49 -19.87
N THR A 639 73.89 -25.17 -19.74
CA THR A 639 74.36 -24.42 -18.58
C THR A 639 73.58 -23.11 -18.43
N ILE A 640 73.45 -22.62 -17.20
CA ILE A 640 72.87 -21.30 -16.91
C ILE A 640 74.00 -20.28 -16.90
N THR A 641 74.00 -19.38 -17.87
CA THR A 641 75.06 -18.36 -18.05
C THR A 641 74.74 -17.07 -17.28
N SER A 642 75.74 -16.22 -17.09
CA SER A 642 75.57 -14.86 -16.54
C SER A 642 74.61 -14.01 -17.40
N THR A 643 74.57 -14.21 -18.71
CA THR A 643 73.61 -13.57 -19.62
C THR A 643 72.18 -13.97 -19.29
N ASN A 644 71.91 -15.25 -19.02
CA ASN A 644 70.58 -15.72 -18.66
C ASN A 644 70.12 -15.10 -17.33
N LEU A 645 71.01 -14.98 -16.34
CA LEU A 645 70.73 -14.32 -15.06
C LEU A 645 70.44 -12.82 -15.25
N ALA A 646 71.22 -12.13 -16.08
CA ALA A 646 71.03 -10.72 -16.39
C ALA A 646 69.69 -10.47 -17.12
N LEU A 647 69.35 -11.30 -18.11
CA LEU A 647 68.08 -11.20 -18.84
C LEU A 647 66.87 -11.54 -17.95
N ALA A 648 67.00 -12.51 -17.05
CA ALA A 648 65.97 -12.82 -16.06
C ALA A 648 65.73 -11.64 -15.10
N SER A 649 66.82 -11.06 -14.57
CA SER A 649 66.77 -9.88 -13.72
C SER A 649 66.09 -8.70 -14.45
N ARG A 650 66.49 -8.42 -15.70
CA ARG A 650 65.89 -7.33 -16.48
C ARG A 650 64.42 -7.55 -16.81
N SER A 651 64.03 -8.80 -17.08
CA SER A 651 62.63 -9.17 -17.34
C SER A 651 61.76 -9.00 -16.11
N LEU A 652 62.28 -9.32 -14.91
CA LEU A 652 61.59 -9.10 -13.64
C LEU A 652 61.48 -7.60 -13.30
N GLN A 653 62.51 -6.81 -13.59
CA GLN A 653 62.46 -5.35 -13.42
C GLN A 653 61.41 -4.69 -14.33
N LEU A 654 61.22 -5.19 -15.56
CA LEU A 654 60.13 -4.73 -16.43
C LEU A 654 58.77 -4.96 -15.76
N ILE A 655 58.55 -6.15 -15.19
CA ILE A 655 57.30 -6.47 -14.47
C ILE A 655 57.14 -5.58 -13.24
N GLY A 656 58.22 -5.34 -12.49
CA GLY A 656 58.23 -4.41 -11.36
C GLY A 656 57.81 -3.00 -11.76
N TRP A 657 58.28 -2.51 -12.91
CA TRP A 657 57.85 -1.21 -13.45
C TRP A 657 56.37 -1.17 -13.83
N MET A 658 55.79 -2.28 -14.31
CA MET A 658 54.37 -2.33 -14.68
C MET A 658 53.43 -2.29 -13.47
N ILE A 659 53.82 -2.85 -12.32
CA ILE A 659 52.94 -3.01 -11.15
C ILE A 659 52.31 -1.69 -10.68
N PRO A 660 53.06 -0.59 -10.47
CA PRO A 660 52.48 0.70 -10.08
C PRO A 660 51.41 1.22 -11.06
N HIS A 661 51.63 1.07 -12.37
CA HIS A 661 50.67 1.49 -13.39
C HIS A 661 49.40 0.65 -13.36
N LEU A 662 49.51 -0.66 -13.11
CA LEU A 662 48.37 -1.56 -12.97
C LEU A 662 47.51 -1.19 -11.75
N ARG A 663 48.14 -0.86 -10.61
CA ARG A 663 47.41 -0.45 -9.39
C ARG A 663 46.53 0.77 -9.64
N VAL A 664 47.09 1.80 -10.26
CA VAL A 664 46.34 3.03 -10.57
C VAL A 664 45.14 2.71 -11.48
N ARG A 665 45.31 1.85 -12.49
CA ARG A 665 44.24 1.46 -13.42
C ARG A 665 43.12 0.67 -12.73
N PHE A 666 43.44 -0.35 -11.94
CA PHE A 666 42.42 -1.10 -11.19
C PHE A 666 41.77 -0.25 -10.09
N GLY A 667 42.53 0.66 -9.47
CA GLY A 667 42.02 1.63 -8.51
C GLY A 667 40.97 2.59 -9.09
N GLY A 668 41.10 2.95 -10.37
CA GLY A 668 40.11 3.78 -11.07
C GLY A 668 38.83 3.04 -11.50
N MET A 669 38.84 1.69 -11.52
CA MET A 669 37.70 0.87 -11.97
C MET A 669 36.88 0.29 -10.81
N ALA A 670 37.50 0.06 -9.66
CA ALA A 670 36.84 -0.56 -8.50
C ALA A 670 36.05 0.47 -7.68
N VAL A 671 34.73 0.29 -7.59
CA VAL A 671 33.83 1.11 -6.75
C VAL A 671 33.87 0.68 -5.27
N GLU A 672 34.30 -0.55 -4.98
CA GLU A 672 34.39 -1.13 -3.63
C GLU A 672 35.84 -1.17 -3.10
N SER A 673 36.02 -0.81 -1.83
CA SER A 673 37.24 -0.82 -1.00
C SER A 673 38.54 -1.22 -1.72
N THR A 674 39.26 -0.19 -2.20
CA THR A 674 40.58 -0.22 -2.86
C THR A 674 41.63 -1.03 -2.07
N SER A 675 41.44 -1.19 -0.76
CA SER A 675 42.44 -1.75 0.16
C SER A 675 42.79 -3.24 -0.07
N GLY A 676 41.90 -4.02 -0.69
CA GLY A 676 42.07 -5.48 -0.81
C GLY A 676 43.11 -5.92 -1.83
N PHE A 677 43.10 -5.34 -3.04
CA PHE A 677 44.01 -5.73 -4.12
C PHE A 677 45.36 -5.00 -4.09
N ASP A 678 45.41 -3.77 -3.55
CA ASP A 678 46.66 -3.03 -3.38
C ASP A 678 47.68 -3.81 -2.54
N ARG A 679 47.21 -4.41 -1.43
CA ARG A 679 48.05 -5.30 -0.60
C ARG A 679 48.58 -6.50 -1.37
N VAL A 680 47.78 -7.06 -2.28
CA VAL A 680 48.20 -8.22 -3.07
C VAL A 680 49.31 -7.82 -4.03
N PHE A 681 49.16 -6.69 -4.73
CA PHE A 681 50.22 -6.15 -5.59
C PHE A 681 51.47 -5.73 -4.81
N ASP A 682 51.34 -5.22 -3.58
CA ASP A 682 52.49 -4.93 -2.69
C ASP A 682 53.31 -6.17 -2.38
N THR A 683 52.64 -7.29 -2.09
CA THR A 683 53.34 -8.55 -1.90
C THR A 683 54.06 -8.98 -3.17
N VAL A 684 53.41 -8.89 -4.35
CA VAL A 684 54.04 -9.27 -5.62
C VAL A 684 55.27 -8.40 -5.93
N GLU A 685 55.17 -7.09 -5.73
CA GLU A 685 56.28 -6.17 -5.98
C GLU A 685 57.49 -6.47 -5.08
N LYS A 686 57.24 -6.72 -3.78
CA LYS A 686 58.29 -7.13 -2.83
C LYS A 686 58.92 -8.48 -3.21
N ASP A 687 58.11 -9.46 -3.59
CA ASP A 687 58.58 -10.80 -3.99
C ASP A 687 59.46 -10.73 -5.25
N ILE A 688 59.10 -9.88 -6.21
CA ILE A 688 59.88 -9.65 -7.44
C ILE A 688 61.19 -8.92 -7.10
N GLY A 689 61.14 -7.87 -6.28
CA GLY A 689 62.33 -7.15 -5.84
C GLY A 689 63.33 -8.04 -5.11
N HIS A 690 62.85 -8.91 -4.22
CA HIS A 690 63.69 -9.89 -3.53
C HIS A 690 64.32 -10.90 -4.51
N HIS A 691 63.58 -11.38 -5.50
CA HIS A 691 64.13 -12.28 -6.50
C HIS A 691 65.20 -11.60 -7.38
N VAL A 692 65.03 -10.33 -7.74
CA VAL A 692 66.07 -9.54 -8.45
C VAL A 692 67.36 -9.47 -7.63
N GLN A 693 67.27 -9.17 -6.33
CA GLN A 693 68.44 -9.15 -5.42
C GLN A 693 69.11 -10.52 -5.29
N GLN A 694 68.33 -11.60 -5.26
CA GLN A 694 68.86 -12.97 -5.23
C GLN A 694 69.64 -13.30 -6.52
N LEU A 695 69.15 -12.87 -7.68
CA LEU A 695 69.84 -13.04 -8.96
C LEU A 695 71.17 -12.28 -8.99
N GLU A 696 71.18 -11.02 -8.53
CA GLU A 696 72.40 -10.21 -8.41
C GLU A 696 73.42 -10.87 -7.46
N THR A 697 72.96 -11.27 -6.27
CA THR A 697 73.80 -11.97 -5.28
C THR A 697 74.37 -13.26 -5.88
N LYS A 698 73.59 -13.98 -6.68
CA LYS A 698 74.05 -15.20 -7.37
C LYS A 698 75.12 -14.88 -8.41
N VAL A 699 74.97 -13.82 -9.21
CA VAL A 699 76.00 -13.37 -10.17
C VAL A 699 77.30 -13.02 -9.44
N VAL A 700 77.22 -12.24 -8.36
CA VAL A 700 78.39 -11.89 -7.53
C VAL A 700 79.03 -13.13 -6.92
N SER A 701 78.25 -14.06 -6.39
CA SER A 701 78.74 -15.31 -5.80
C SER A 701 79.44 -16.21 -6.82
N ILE A 702 78.91 -16.31 -8.05
CA ILE A 702 79.55 -17.06 -9.14
C ILE A 702 80.91 -16.44 -9.47
N MET A 703 81.00 -15.10 -9.52
CA MET A 703 82.27 -14.44 -9.78
C MET A 703 83.24 -14.54 -8.61
N ASP A 704 82.80 -14.42 -7.35
CA ASP A 704 83.67 -14.62 -6.19
C ASP A 704 84.28 -16.03 -6.19
N ALA A 705 83.50 -17.07 -6.53
CA ALA A 705 84.01 -18.43 -6.65
C ALA A 705 85.06 -18.57 -7.78
N LEU A 706 84.77 -18.03 -8.97
CA LEU A 706 85.68 -18.06 -10.12
C LEU A 706 86.98 -17.28 -9.86
N LEU A 707 86.88 -16.11 -9.21
CA LEU A 707 88.04 -15.31 -8.84
C LEU A 707 88.83 -15.98 -7.71
N GLY A 708 88.13 -16.53 -6.72
CA GLY A 708 88.73 -17.26 -5.60
C GLY A 708 89.56 -18.45 -6.05
N GLU A 709 89.05 -19.29 -6.96
CA GLU A 709 89.79 -20.42 -7.53
C GLU A 709 91.09 -19.98 -8.20
N GLN A 710 91.03 -18.95 -9.05
CA GLN A 710 92.22 -18.42 -9.73
C GLN A 710 93.22 -17.78 -8.74
N LEU A 711 92.74 -17.13 -7.68
CA LEU A 711 93.60 -16.52 -6.66
C LEU A 711 94.20 -17.55 -5.70
N THR A 712 93.54 -18.69 -5.46
CA THR A 712 94.11 -19.78 -4.63
C THR A 712 95.25 -20.52 -5.33
N GLU A 713 95.21 -20.60 -6.65
CA GLU A 713 96.27 -21.23 -7.47
C GLU A 713 97.40 -20.26 -7.86
N TRP A 714 97.29 -19.00 -7.45
CA TRP A 714 98.24 -17.96 -7.83
C TRP A 714 99.45 -17.95 -6.88
N ASP A 715 100.64 -17.82 -7.46
CA ASP A 715 101.92 -17.64 -6.76
C ASP A 715 102.64 -16.41 -7.36
N ALA A 716 103.28 -15.61 -6.50
CA ALA A 716 103.90 -14.33 -6.88
C ALA A 716 105.28 -14.54 -7.51
N ARG A 717 105.31 -15.14 -8.72
CA ARG A 717 106.53 -15.40 -9.48
C ARG A 717 106.45 -14.81 -10.89
N PRO A 718 107.60 -14.38 -11.47
CA PRO A 718 107.67 -14.05 -12.89
C PRO A 718 107.29 -15.26 -13.75
N PRO A 719 106.61 -15.09 -14.91
CA PRO A 719 106.36 -13.83 -15.63
C PRO A 719 105.06 -13.10 -15.21
N SER A 720 105.15 -11.79 -15.00
CA SER A 720 104.00 -10.88 -14.84
C SER A 720 103.59 -10.30 -16.22
N PRO A 721 102.30 -10.29 -16.61
CA PRO A 721 101.13 -10.74 -15.87
C PRO A 721 100.97 -12.26 -15.89
N SER A 722 100.65 -12.81 -14.73
CA SER A 722 100.48 -14.24 -14.45
C SER A 722 99.30 -14.83 -15.21
N LYS A 723 99.32 -16.15 -15.43
CA LYS A 723 98.21 -16.86 -16.11
C LYS A 723 96.89 -16.67 -15.36
N GLN A 724 96.95 -16.65 -14.04
CA GLN A 724 95.82 -16.50 -13.13
C GLN A 724 95.19 -15.11 -13.24
N PHE A 725 95.98 -14.02 -13.21
CA PHE A 725 95.45 -12.66 -13.38
C PHE A 725 94.92 -12.39 -14.80
N ARG A 726 95.52 -12.99 -15.84
CA ARG A 726 94.94 -12.96 -17.20
C ARG A 726 93.59 -13.67 -17.25
N ASN A 727 93.43 -14.79 -16.54
CA ASN A 727 92.15 -15.49 -16.44
C ASN A 727 91.12 -14.68 -15.65
N VAL A 728 91.52 -14.03 -14.55
CA VAL A 728 90.68 -13.09 -13.78
C VAL A 728 90.17 -11.95 -14.68
N SER A 729 91.08 -11.28 -15.39
CA SER A 729 90.75 -10.23 -16.36
C SER A 729 89.77 -10.74 -17.42
N ARG A 730 90.03 -11.92 -18.01
CA ARG A 730 89.13 -12.56 -18.99
C ARG A 730 87.75 -12.88 -18.41
N HIS A 731 87.66 -13.37 -17.18
CA HIS A 731 86.38 -13.65 -16.53
C HIS A 731 85.59 -12.35 -16.29
N LEU A 732 86.26 -11.28 -15.85
CA LEU A 732 85.63 -9.96 -15.65
C LEU A 732 85.17 -9.33 -16.95
N THR A 733 85.94 -9.42 -18.04
CA THR A 733 85.52 -8.94 -19.37
C THR A 733 84.31 -9.72 -19.89
N LYS A 734 84.31 -11.04 -19.76
CA LYS A 734 83.16 -11.88 -20.18
C LYS A 734 81.91 -11.60 -19.37
N LEU A 735 82.04 -11.35 -18.07
CA LEU A 735 80.92 -10.90 -17.25
C LEU A 735 80.41 -9.54 -17.74
N HIS A 736 81.31 -8.62 -18.05
CA HIS A 736 80.94 -7.28 -18.49
C HIS A 736 80.15 -7.33 -19.79
N GLU A 737 80.62 -8.09 -20.78
CA GLU A 737 79.91 -8.31 -22.04
C GLU A 737 78.51 -8.92 -21.81
N ALA A 738 78.41 -9.89 -20.90
CA ALA A 738 77.13 -10.53 -20.58
C ALA A 738 76.14 -9.57 -19.88
N VAL A 739 76.61 -8.79 -18.92
CA VAL A 739 75.78 -7.96 -18.04
C VAL A 739 75.47 -6.59 -18.64
N SER A 740 76.44 -5.92 -19.25
CA SER A 740 76.27 -4.60 -19.91
C SER A 740 75.28 -4.65 -21.08
N SER A 741 75.13 -5.82 -21.71
CA SER A 741 74.20 -6.01 -22.81
C SER A 741 72.72 -6.02 -22.39
N ALA A 742 72.43 -6.16 -21.10
CA ALA A 742 71.08 -6.37 -20.57
C ALA A 742 70.71 -5.47 -19.36
N LEU A 743 71.64 -5.14 -18.47
CA LEU A 743 71.39 -4.34 -17.27
C LEU A 743 71.76 -2.85 -17.46
N PRO A 744 71.13 -1.91 -16.71
CA PRO A 744 71.52 -0.51 -16.67
C PRO A 744 72.92 -0.27 -16.09
N GLU A 745 73.58 0.82 -16.49
CA GLU A 745 74.95 1.15 -16.06
C GLU A 745 75.08 1.27 -14.53
N GLU A 746 74.09 1.86 -13.84
CA GLU A 746 74.09 1.97 -12.38
C GLU A 746 74.16 0.59 -11.70
N GLN A 747 73.33 -0.35 -12.14
CA GLN A 747 73.29 -1.70 -11.58
C GLN A 747 74.56 -2.49 -11.93
N VAL A 748 75.14 -2.28 -13.11
CA VAL A 748 76.44 -2.85 -13.47
C VAL A 748 77.52 -2.34 -12.51
N ASN A 749 77.55 -1.03 -12.24
CA ASN A 749 78.51 -0.43 -11.32
C ASN A 749 78.40 -1.02 -9.91
N ASP A 750 77.18 -1.19 -9.38
CA ASP A 750 76.94 -1.78 -8.06
C ASP A 750 77.46 -3.22 -7.98
N ILE A 751 77.18 -4.04 -9.00
CA ILE A 751 77.67 -5.43 -9.08
C ILE A 751 79.21 -5.45 -9.10
N TYR A 752 79.83 -4.59 -9.90
CA TYR A 752 81.29 -4.51 -10.01
C TYR A 752 81.97 -3.95 -8.76
N GLU A 753 81.32 -3.04 -8.02
CA GLU A 753 81.81 -2.54 -6.74
C GLU A 753 81.89 -3.67 -5.70
N VAL A 754 80.85 -4.50 -5.62
CA VAL A 754 80.84 -5.65 -4.72
C VAL A 754 81.88 -6.69 -5.15
N ILE A 755 81.99 -7.00 -6.45
CA ILE A 755 83.01 -7.91 -6.98
C ILE A 755 84.42 -7.39 -6.68
N HIS A 756 84.66 -6.10 -6.86
CA HIS A 756 85.94 -5.46 -6.59
C HIS A 756 86.30 -5.55 -5.10
N LYS A 757 85.36 -5.27 -4.20
CA LYS A 757 85.56 -5.43 -2.76
C LYS A 757 85.87 -6.88 -2.37
N ASN A 758 85.17 -7.86 -2.96
CA ASN A 758 85.42 -9.28 -2.74
C ASN A 758 86.82 -9.68 -3.24
N PHE A 759 87.19 -9.24 -4.44
CA PHE A 759 88.53 -9.45 -4.99
C PHE A 759 89.63 -8.91 -4.07
N LYS A 760 89.50 -7.67 -3.57
CA LYS A 760 90.45 -7.08 -2.61
C LYS A 760 90.59 -7.92 -1.34
N THR A 761 89.47 -8.41 -0.82
CA THR A 761 89.45 -9.23 0.40
C THR A 761 90.15 -10.58 0.17
N ARG A 762 89.87 -11.26 -0.95
CA ARG A 762 90.53 -12.53 -1.32
C ARG A 762 92.01 -12.36 -1.59
N LEU A 763 92.40 -11.27 -2.27
CA LEU A 763 93.79 -10.95 -2.53
C LEU A 763 94.53 -10.69 -1.21
N ARG A 764 93.95 -9.93 -0.29
CA ARG A 764 94.50 -9.71 1.07
C ARG A 764 94.72 -11.02 1.81
N GLU A 765 93.73 -11.93 1.80
CA GLU A 765 93.86 -13.25 2.42
C GLU A 765 95.00 -14.08 1.81
N GLN A 766 95.19 -14.03 0.48
CA GLN A 766 96.28 -14.75 -0.18
C GLN A 766 97.65 -14.13 0.08
N LEU A 767 97.75 -12.80 0.10
CA LEU A 767 98.99 -12.11 0.48
C LEU A 767 99.39 -12.43 1.93
N ALA A 768 98.41 -12.51 2.83
CA ALA A 768 98.62 -12.94 4.21
C ALA A 768 99.11 -14.40 4.30
N LYS A 769 98.51 -15.32 3.53
CA LYS A 769 98.95 -16.73 3.45
C LYS A 769 100.37 -16.88 2.92
N MET A 770 100.74 -16.09 1.91
CA MET A 770 102.08 -16.10 1.31
C MET A 770 103.12 -15.27 2.09
N ASN A 771 102.74 -14.62 3.19
CA ASN A 771 103.60 -13.75 3.99
C ASN A 771 104.28 -12.60 3.19
N ILE A 772 103.64 -12.11 2.12
CA ILE A 772 104.15 -11.00 1.33
C ILE A 772 103.84 -9.69 2.06
N GLN A 773 104.85 -8.86 2.28
CA GLN A 773 104.74 -7.56 2.98
C GLN A 773 105.01 -6.40 2.02
N ASN A 774 104.47 -5.22 2.34
CA ASN A 774 104.78 -3.96 1.65
C ASN A 774 106.18 -3.46 2.04
N ASN A 775 107.22 -4.14 1.56
CA ASN A 775 108.62 -3.87 1.88
C ASN A 775 109.43 -3.41 0.66
N GLY A 776 108.78 -3.15 -0.48
CA GLY A 776 109.45 -2.79 -1.73
C GLY A 776 110.31 -3.90 -2.35
N GLY A 777 110.20 -5.14 -1.88
CA GLY A 777 110.96 -6.28 -2.39
C GLY A 777 110.52 -6.74 -3.79
N PRO A 778 111.26 -7.68 -4.42
CA PRO A 778 110.93 -8.16 -5.76
C PRO A 778 109.54 -8.81 -5.84
N GLN A 779 109.11 -9.55 -4.81
CA GLN A 779 107.76 -10.10 -4.73
C GLN A 779 106.70 -9.01 -4.62
N HIS A 780 106.94 -7.96 -3.83
CA HIS A 780 106.05 -6.78 -3.77
C HIS A 780 105.92 -6.14 -5.16
N GLY A 781 107.03 -5.96 -5.88
CA GLY A 781 107.03 -5.43 -7.25
C GLY A 781 106.20 -6.27 -8.23
N VAL A 782 106.26 -7.62 -8.14
CA VAL A 782 105.40 -8.49 -8.95
C VAL A 782 103.92 -8.31 -8.59
N VAL A 783 103.58 -8.20 -7.30
CA VAL A 783 102.18 -7.96 -6.89
C VAL A 783 101.68 -6.60 -7.39
N THR A 784 102.50 -5.55 -7.32
CA THR A 784 102.15 -4.22 -7.83
C THR A 784 101.89 -4.24 -9.34
N THR A 785 102.72 -4.93 -10.13
CA THR A 785 102.49 -5.02 -11.59
C THR A 785 101.23 -5.80 -11.96
N GLU A 786 100.88 -6.85 -11.21
CA GLU A 786 99.62 -7.59 -11.38
C GLU A 786 98.38 -6.74 -11.00
N ILE A 787 98.47 -5.94 -9.94
CA ILE A 787 97.41 -5.02 -9.53
C ILE A 787 97.20 -3.91 -10.57
N ILE A 788 98.28 -3.34 -11.11
CA ILE A 788 98.21 -2.35 -12.19
C ILE A 788 97.50 -2.96 -13.40
N PHE A 789 97.83 -4.19 -13.80
CA PHE A 789 97.17 -4.90 -14.90
C PHE A 789 95.67 -5.13 -14.63
N TYR A 790 95.29 -5.49 -13.38
CA TYR A 790 93.89 -5.60 -12.98
C TYR A 790 93.17 -4.25 -13.05
N LEU A 791 93.77 -3.18 -12.51
CA LEU A 791 93.18 -1.84 -12.52
C LEU A 791 93.04 -1.29 -13.93
N GLU A 792 94.00 -1.56 -14.81
CA GLU A 792 93.92 -1.22 -16.24
C GLU A 792 92.77 -1.96 -16.92
N THR A 793 92.58 -3.26 -16.60
CA THR A 793 91.40 -4.01 -17.06
C THR A 793 90.11 -3.33 -16.56
N MET A 794 90.03 -2.94 -15.30
CA MET A 794 88.84 -2.27 -14.75
C MET A 794 88.60 -0.88 -15.37
N LYS A 795 89.67 -0.13 -15.69
CA LYS A 795 89.60 1.16 -16.41
C LYS A 795 89.07 0.99 -17.83
N THR A 796 89.48 -0.06 -18.54
CA THR A 796 89.00 -0.33 -19.91
C THR A 796 87.52 -0.73 -19.95
N LEU A 797 87.02 -1.41 -18.91
CA LEU A 797 85.62 -1.83 -18.82
C LEU A 797 84.67 -0.67 -18.45
N ARG A 798 85.16 0.45 -17.88
CA ARG A 798 84.36 1.60 -17.40
C ARG A 798 83.22 1.22 -16.44
N ALA A 799 83.33 0.08 -15.76
CA ALA A 799 82.29 -0.50 -14.91
C ALA A 799 82.42 -0.12 -13.42
N LEU A 800 83.38 0.73 -13.06
CA LEU A 800 83.58 1.22 -11.69
C LEU A 800 83.59 2.76 -11.71
N PRO A 801 83.04 3.41 -10.67
CA PRO A 801 83.20 4.84 -10.47
C PRO A 801 84.68 5.24 -10.42
N GLU A 802 85.04 6.41 -10.99
CA GLU A 802 86.43 6.89 -11.06
C GLU A 802 87.16 6.92 -9.70
N LYS A 803 86.41 7.01 -8.60
CA LYS A 803 86.90 6.97 -7.21
C LYS A 803 87.68 5.70 -6.86
N TYR A 804 87.35 4.55 -7.46
CA TYR A 804 88.01 3.26 -7.20
C TYR A 804 89.12 2.92 -8.20
N LEU A 805 89.39 3.80 -9.16
CA LEU A 805 90.36 3.57 -10.25
C LEU A 805 91.70 4.31 -10.05
N PHE A 806 91.88 5.02 -8.93
CA PHE A 806 93.14 5.64 -8.57
C PHE A 806 94.17 4.62 -8.08
N ASP A 807 95.45 4.87 -8.33
CA ASP A 807 96.54 3.91 -8.01
C ASP A 807 96.66 3.61 -6.50
N GLY A 808 96.16 4.49 -5.62
CA GLY A 808 96.07 4.26 -4.16
C GLY A 808 94.78 3.58 -3.67
N ALA A 809 93.82 3.28 -4.55
CA ALA A 809 92.54 2.66 -4.17
C ALA A 809 92.67 1.18 -3.74
N MET A 810 93.83 0.59 -4.00
CA MET A 810 94.22 -0.77 -3.65
C MET A 810 95.15 -0.83 -2.43
N ASP A 811 95.53 0.29 -1.81
CA ASP A 811 96.47 0.29 -0.67
C ASP A 811 95.91 -0.45 0.56
N ASP A 812 94.58 -0.56 0.66
CA ASP A 812 93.87 -1.29 1.70
C ASP A 812 94.05 -2.82 1.64
N ILE A 813 94.64 -3.36 0.58
CA ILE A 813 94.99 -4.80 0.53
C ILE A 813 96.21 -5.12 1.41
N TRP A 814 97.03 -4.12 1.75
CA TRP A 814 98.24 -4.28 2.56
C TRP A 814 97.99 -4.10 4.05
N THR A 815 96.90 -3.44 4.42
CA THR A 815 96.44 -3.34 5.81
C THR A 815 95.94 -4.72 6.27
N ARG A 816 96.63 -5.30 7.25
CA ARG A 816 96.30 -6.58 7.88
C ARG A 816 95.07 -6.51 8.75
#